data_AF-A0A7X2H1E8-F1
#
_entry.id   AF-A0A7X2H1E8-F1
#
_cell.length_a   1.000
_cell.length_b   1.000
_cell.length_c   1.000
_cell.angle_alpha   90.00
_cell.angle_beta   90.00
_cell.angle_gamma   90.00
#
_symmetry.space_group_name_H-M   'P 1'
#
loop_
_entity.id
_entity.type
_entity.pdbx_description
1 polymer ?
#
loop_
_entity_poly.entity_id
_entity_poly.type
_entity_poly.pdbx_seq_one_letter_code
_entity_poly.pdbx_strand_id
1 'polypeptide(L)'
;MANDFLEAEMKRTVARSYSNGKRWNRLWNHKVEGSVSIFLIMVLAFVFLFATVLIDYARIAAMNVQGERLARAGSRSVMSAYDKELQEKYGLFAFGGSDANLLLSRVLNDNLHKSGREDGFNLLTLGLESSSLNFSRSLGSYDIFRRQINEEMKYKAPVDFALELAGKFKPLSAAMGEASQATKVLSKLQPLYDAREEALDLMLERRRQAAESGEFLLQLIMNPPQDSIVPSALGNVTSAADIAAQYNDYVGKYYADLNRDVKKMPKYTNQLALYLRQTAEVSSRIPNLLLTFRTDHERLIEEAQNALKRAQELNEEMEAVLEQSRSNSVGSGQGQAADLDIPGSSDSMSTDILMKLREQEDSLIISPADFGSMENNLSAQEQAYLAIVPVVNGLPNVLSQALGINGDNSQMIAAVLEVSRIIHTYLQNYGVHGIILASETAQIEEHRSSDKQRKQTEREAKSKLGDAMKMLDNIKGLKDQAGESLARYETLNQYYEDSVSFNEGLGSESSQAAQGTTDPYAAGSSAMSSMDGIYAAMGSIMEGARDRLFQTEYSALYFQHFDVTKLAALTLDTEGTAAQQLVDQLDPQAQELEYILYGFHNPVGNVAAAYGEIFGMRLAIRTMEGFIEKAALGNPLAILAAALLYGIEQAVQDMLLLCEKDAVPLSKYMPAQLSYRDHLRLFMLLHGSDEAQLSRMLALIRLKTGINPAEKNTYVAADIKLGMKLWFLPGVIKLLNYSGGSSGDVQGKVYYRAVKADFSY
;
A
#
# COMPACT_ATOMS: atom_id res chain seq x y z
N MET A 1 -85.55 -14.94 129.59
CA MET A 1 -84.59 -15.88 128.99
C MET A 1 -84.33 -15.36 127.60
N ALA A 2 -83.30 -14.53 127.49
CA ALA A 2 -81.95 -14.98 127.10
C ALA A 2 -81.96 -15.09 125.57
N ASN A 3 -81.44 -14.04 124.92
CA ASN A 3 -80.14 -14.06 124.25
C ASN A 3 -80.32 -14.70 122.87
N ASP A 4 -80.00 -14.09 121.74
CA ASP A 4 -79.23 -12.92 121.37
C ASP A 4 -79.60 -12.78 119.87
N PHE A 5 -80.37 -11.79 119.40
CA PHE A 5 -80.00 -10.39 119.23
C PHE A 5 -78.66 -10.22 118.48
N LEU A 6 -78.75 -9.50 117.35
CA LEU A 6 -77.68 -8.72 116.74
C LEU A 6 -76.68 -9.43 115.83
N GLU A 7 -77.19 -9.90 114.71
CA GLU A 7 -76.57 -9.67 113.40
C GLU A 7 -77.71 -9.56 112.35
N ALA A 8 -78.71 -8.71 112.55
CA ALA A 8 -78.63 -7.27 112.28
C ALA A 8 -77.77 -6.95 111.06
N GLU A 9 -78.44 -6.32 110.09
CA GLU A 9 -77.82 -5.50 109.05
C GLU A 9 -76.93 -6.23 108.06
N MET A 10 -77.55 -6.84 107.05
CA MET A 10 -77.44 -6.29 105.70
C MET A 10 -78.12 -7.21 104.67
N LYS A 11 -78.93 -6.59 103.80
CA LYS A 11 -79.36 -7.11 102.50
C LYS A 11 -80.73 -7.80 102.45
N ARG A 12 -81.73 -7.09 102.98
CA ARG A 12 -82.85 -6.68 102.11
C ARG A 12 -82.31 -5.77 101.01
N THR A 13 -81.77 -6.34 99.93
CA THR A 13 -81.50 -5.63 98.66
C THR A 13 -81.00 -6.63 97.62
N VAL A 14 -81.67 -6.66 96.46
CA VAL A 14 -81.10 -6.96 95.12
C VAL A 14 -80.66 -8.42 94.87
N ALA A 15 -81.48 -9.25 94.24
CA ALA A 15 -81.68 -9.39 92.79
C ALA A 15 -80.51 -10.07 92.03
N ARG A 16 -80.89 -11.05 91.20
CA ARG A 16 -80.14 -11.71 90.11
C ARG A 16 -78.85 -12.41 90.52
N SER A 17 -78.86 -13.75 90.47
CA SER A 17 -77.84 -14.59 89.81
C SER A 17 -77.94 -16.04 90.30
N TYR A 18 -78.25 -16.95 89.37
CA TYR A 18 -77.93 -18.38 89.38
C TYR A 18 -78.40 -19.26 90.56
N SER A 19 -79.49 -20.01 90.35
CA SER A 19 -79.45 -21.48 90.44
C SER A 19 -80.85 -22.05 90.21
N ASN A 20 -81.09 -22.54 88.99
CA ASN A 20 -82.05 -23.62 88.73
C ASN A 20 -81.70 -24.26 87.38
N GLY A 21 -80.46 -24.77 87.32
CA GLY A 21 -80.02 -25.67 86.27
C GLY A 21 -80.58 -27.06 86.54
N LYS A 22 -81.67 -27.42 85.84
CA LYS A 22 -82.09 -28.79 85.49
C LYS A 22 -83.49 -28.78 84.84
N ARG A 23 -83.62 -28.15 83.67
CA ARG A 23 -84.75 -28.42 82.75
C ARG A 23 -84.48 -28.02 81.28
N TRP A 24 -83.21 -27.97 80.87
CA TRP A 24 -82.76 -27.60 79.52
C TRP A 24 -81.76 -28.60 78.88
N ASN A 25 -81.68 -29.85 79.38
CA ASN A 25 -80.78 -30.88 78.84
C ASN A 25 -81.54 -32.13 78.36
N ARG A 26 -82.48 -31.98 77.41
CA ARG A 26 -83.12 -33.13 76.74
C ARG A 26 -83.31 -32.93 75.22
N LEU A 27 -82.37 -32.24 74.58
CA LEU A 27 -82.23 -32.17 73.11
C LEU A 27 -80.80 -32.44 72.62
N TRP A 28 -79.96 -33.06 73.46
CA TRP A 28 -78.65 -33.58 73.07
C TRP A 28 -78.57 -35.06 73.43
N ASN A 29 -79.11 -35.90 72.56
CA ASN A 29 -78.61 -37.25 72.34
C ASN A 29 -79.36 -37.85 71.16
N HIS A 30 -78.88 -37.60 69.95
CA HIS A 30 -78.92 -38.60 68.88
C HIS A 30 -77.72 -38.39 67.95
N LYS A 31 -76.80 -39.35 68.09
CA LYS A 31 -76.05 -40.03 67.04
C LYS A 31 -75.17 -39.18 66.13
N VAL A 32 -73.92 -39.61 66.11
CA VAL A 32 -72.86 -39.32 65.14
C VAL A 32 -73.20 -39.94 63.75
N GLU A 33 -74.46 -39.90 63.32
CA GLU A 33 -74.93 -40.33 62.01
C GLU A 33 -75.03 -39.09 61.11
N GLY A 34 -73.90 -38.69 60.52
CA GLY A 34 -73.83 -37.53 59.61
C GLY A 34 -72.52 -36.76 59.68
N SER A 35 -71.75 -36.89 60.76
CA SER A 35 -70.40 -36.30 60.84
C SER A 35 -69.46 -36.88 59.78
N VAL A 36 -69.58 -38.19 59.50
CA VAL A 36 -68.86 -38.86 58.41
C VAL A 36 -69.29 -38.27 57.07
N SER A 37 -70.58 -38.09 56.82
CA SER A 37 -71.09 -37.49 55.57
C SER A 37 -70.66 -36.03 55.40
N ILE A 38 -70.69 -35.22 56.47
CA ILE A 38 -70.23 -33.83 56.46
C ILE A 38 -68.71 -33.76 56.22
N PHE A 39 -67.94 -34.63 56.88
CA PHE A 39 -66.51 -34.76 56.65
C PHE A 39 -66.20 -35.18 55.21
N LEU A 40 -66.94 -36.16 54.67
CA LEU A 40 -66.75 -36.65 53.30
C LEU A 40 -67.18 -35.61 52.25
N ILE A 41 -68.24 -34.83 52.50
CA ILE A 41 -68.63 -33.69 51.67
C ILE A 41 -67.58 -32.57 51.74
N MET A 42 -67.01 -32.30 52.91
CA MET A 42 -65.96 -31.30 53.08
C MET A 42 -64.67 -31.71 52.36
N VAL A 43 -64.26 -32.98 52.50
CA VAL A 43 -63.11 -33.56 51.78
C VAL A 43 -63.38 -33.57 50.27
N LEU A 44 -64.56 -33.99 49.82
CA LEU A 44 -64.95 -33.97 48.41
C LEU A 44 -64.97 -32.55 47.84
N ALA A 45 -65.50 -31.58 48.59
CA ALA A 45 -65.52 -30.18 48.20
C ALA A 45 -64.09 -29.61 48.11
N PHE A 46 -63.20 -29.98 49.03
CA PHE A 46 -61.80 -29.59 48.99
C PHE A 46 -61.06 -30.23 47.80
N VAL A 47 -61.24 -31.52 47.56
CA VAL A 47 -60.66 -32.23 46.40
C VAL A 47 -61.20 -31.65 45.09
N PHE A 48 -62.49 -31.32 45.02
CA PHE A 48 -63.10 -30.67 43.86
C PHE A 48 -62.54 -29.25 43.65
N LEU A 49 -62.41 -28.45 44.71
CA LEU A 49 -61.78 -27.12 44.65
C LEU A 49 -60.33 -27.24 44.18
N PHE A 50 -59.56 -28.19 44.71
CA PHE A 50 -58.19 -28.43 44.30
C PHE A 50 -58.09 -28.87 42.84
N ALA A 51 -58.93 -29.81 42.40
CA ALA A 51 -58.99 -30.28 41.01
C ALA A 51 -59.36 -29.14 40.03
N THR A 52 -60.32 -28.30 40.40
CA THR A 52 -60.74 -27.15 39.56
C THR A 52 -59.64 -26.10 39.42
N VAL A 53 -58.85 -25.84 40.48
CA VAL A 53 -57.66 -24.98 40.42
C VAL A 53 -56.57 -25.60 39.53
N LEU A 54 -56.31 -26.90 39.66
CA LEU A 54 -55.33 -27.59 38.80
C LEU A 54 -55.72 -27.58 37.32
N ILE A 55 -57.02 -27.73 37.01
CA ILE A 55 -57.51 -27.66 35.63
C ILE A 55 -57.28 -26.27 35.05
N ASP A 56 -57.65 -25.20 35.75
CA ASP A 56 -57.40 -23.84 35.27
C ASP A 56 -55.88 -23.54 35.20
N TYR A 57 -55.07 -24.05 36.13
CA TYR A 57 -53.59 -23.92 36.07
C TYR A 57 -52.99 -24.63 34.84
N ALA A 58 -53.40 -25.87 34.57
CA ALA A 58 -52.95 -26.62 33.41
C ALA A 58 -53.34 -25.93 32.10
N ARG A 59 -54.54 -25.33 32.05
CA ARG A 59 -54.99 -24.52 30.90
C ARG A 59 -54.18 -23.24 30.74
N ILE A 60 -53.84 -22.54 31.82
CA ILE A 60 -52.95 -21.36 31.79
C ILE A 60 -51.55 -21.75 31.30
N ALA A 61 -50.99 -22.88 31.78
CA ALA A 61 -49.70 -23.37 31.32
C ALA A 61 -49.73 -23.72 29.83
N ALA A 62 -50.78 -24.41 29.36
CA ALA A 62 -50.97 -24.71 27.95
C ALA A 62 -51.14 -23.45 27.09
N MET A 63 -51.89 -22.46 27.58
CA MET A 63 -52.03 -21.14 26.96
C MET A 63 -50.69 -20.42 26.81
N ASN A 64 -49.82 -20.48 27.82
CA ASN A 64 -48.49 -19.85 27.75
C ASN A 64 -47.64 -20.49 26.64
N VAL A 65 -47.58 -21.83 26.59
CA VAL A 65 -46.82 -22.56 25.56
C VAL A 65 -47.40 -22.33 24.17
N GLN A 66 -48.72 -22.40 24.03
CA GLN A 66 -49.38 -22.19 22.74
C GLN A 66 -49.25 -20.74 22.28
N GLY A 67 -49.39 -19.78 23.19
CA GLY A 67 -49.19 -18.36 22.90
C GLY A 67 -47.78 -18.05 22.42
N GLU A 68 -46.74 -18.64 23.03
CA GLU A 68 -45.36 -18.51 22.57
C GLU A 68 -45.13 -19.12 21.19
N ARG A 69 -45.67 -20.32 20.94
CA ARG A 69 -45.58 -20.96 19.62
C ARG A 69 -46.28 -20.13 18.54
N LEU A 70 -47.47 -19.60 18.85
CA LEU A 70 -48.23 -18.73 17.96
C LEU A 70 -47.49 -17.43 17.69
N ALA A 71 -46.88 -16.81 18.71
CA ALA A 71 -46.11 -15.60 18.56
C ALA A 71 -44.87 -15.83 17.67
N ARG A 72 -44.13 -16.92 17.88
CA ARG A 72 -42.98 -17.30 17.03
C ARG A 72 -43.39 -17.68 15.60
N ALA A 73 -44.52 -18.37 15.44
CA ALA A 73 -45.05 -18.70 14.11
C ALA A 73 -45.54 -17.45 13.37
N GLY A 74 -46.18 -16.52 14.09
CA GLY A 74 -46.62 -15.23 13.60
C GLY A 74 -45.45 -14.36 13.14
N SER A 75 -44.43 -14.17 13.98
CA SER A 75 -43.24 -13.40 13.60
C SER A 75 -42.50 -14.00 12.40
N ARG A 76 -42.33 -15.33 12.36
CA ARG A 76 -41.77 -16.04 11.18
C ARG A 76 -42.61 -15.89 9.92
N SER A 77 -43.93 -15.93 10.04
CA SER A 77 -44.82 -15.78 8.88
C SER A 77 -44.77 -14.36 8.32
N VAL A 78 -44.73 -13.34 9.19
CA VAL A 78 -44.49 -11.94 8.77
C VAL A 78 -43.15 -11.82 8.06
N MET A 79 -42.09 -12.38 8.66
CA MET A 79 -40.74 -12.38 8.10
C MET A 79 -40.53 -13.42 6.99
N SER A 80 -41.58 -14.11 6.54
CA SER A 80 -41.50 -14.87 5.29
C SER A 80 -41.78 -14.00 4.07
N ALA A 81 -42.38 -12.81 4.28
CA ALA A 81 -42.58 -11.79 3.26
C ALA A 81 -41.31 -10.93 3.11
N TYR A 82 -40.17 -11.58 2.83
CA TYR A 82 -38.92 -10.90 2.53
C TYR A 82 -38.98 -10.24 1.14
N ASP A 83 -38.13 -9.25 0.95
CA ASP A 83 -37.96 -8.55 -0.33
C ASP A 83 -37.26 -9.47 -1.34
N LYS A 84 -38.01 -9.93 -2.36
CA LYS A 84 -37.50 -10.90 -3.33
C LYS A 84 -36.37 -10.34 -4.17
N GLU A 85 -36.41 -9.05 -4.52
CA GLU A 85 -35.40 -8.46 -5.38
C GLU A 85 -34.03 -8.42 -4.68
N LEU A 86 -34.00 -8.08 -3.39
CA LEU A 86 -32.79 -8.11 -2.57
C LEU A 86 -32.23 -9.53 -2.40
N GLN A 87 -33.10 -10.52 -2.20
CA GLN A 87 -32.68 -11.90 -2.02
C GLN A 87 -32.18 -12.56 -3.32
N GLU A 88 -32.86 -12.34 -4.44
CA GLU A 88 -32.50 -12.94 -5.72
C GLU A 88 -31.24 -12.30 -6.34
N LYS A 89 -31.09 -10.97 -6.23
CA LYS A 89 -29.95 -10.24 -6.82
C LYS A 89 -28.72 -10.17 -5.93
N TYR A 90 -28.89 -10.19 -4.61
CA TYR A 90 -27.80 -9.94 -3.64
C TYR A 90 -27.73 -10.96 -2.50
N GLY A 91 -28.65 -11.91 -2.39
CA GLY A 91 -28.69 -12.84 -1.25
C GLY A 91 -29.05 -12.19 0.09
N LEU A 92 -29.55 -10.94 0.07
CA LEU A 92 -29.86 -10.19 1.28
C LEU A 92 -31.31 -10.39 1.70
N PHE A 93 -31.53 -10.47 3.02
CA PHE A 93 -32.85 -10.63 3.59
C PHE A 93 -33.29 -9.39 4.35
N ALA A 94 -34.36 -8.75 3.89
CA ALA A 94 -35.06 -7.72 4.62
C ALA A 94 -36.57 -7.83 4.40
N PHE A 95 -37.36 -7.26 5.31
CA PHE A 95 -38.81 -7.30 5.20
C PHE A 95 -39.29 -6.46 4.00
N GLY A 96 -40.08 -7.07 3.11
CA GLY A 96 -40.57 -6.45 1.87
C GLY A 96 -42.09 -6.26 1.82
N GLY A 97 -42.85 -6.74 2.81
CA GLY A 97 -44.32 -6.67 2.82
C GLY A 97 -44.87 -5.27 3.12
N SER A 98 -46.04 -4.94 2.57
CA SER A 98 -46.72 -3.65 2.82
C SER A 98 -47.48 -3.61 4.16
N ASP A 99 -48.07 -4.73 4.59
CA ASP A 99 -49.03 -4.76 5.71
C ASP A 99 -48.71 -5.83 6.76
N ALA A 100 -47.58 -5.65 7.46
CA ALA A 100 -47.07 -6.61 8.45
C ALA A 100 -48.07 -6.93 9.57
N ASN A 101 -48.79 -5.92 10.09
CA ASN A 101 -49.78 -6.11 11.15
C ASN A 101 -51.01 -6.92 10.66
N LEU A 102 -51.37 -6.77 9.38
CA LEU A 102 -52.44 -7.55 8.77
C LEU A 102 -52.00 -9.02 8.61
N LEU A 103 -50.78 -9.25 8.14
CA LEU A 103 -50.20 -10.59 8.04
C LEU A 103 -50.15 -11.27 9.41
N LEU A 104 -49.68 -10.57 10.46
CA LEU A 104 -49.66 -11.10 11.82
C LEU A 104 -51.06 -11.43 12.31
N SER A 105 -52.02 -10.51 12.21
CA SER A 105 -53.38 -10.71 12.71
C SER A 105 -54.11 -11.83 11.96
N ARG A 106 -53.90 -11.97 10.64
CA ARG A 106 -54.41 -13.10 9.85
C ARG A 106 -53.85 -14.42 10.37
N VAL A 107 -52.53 -14.53 10.51
CA VAL A 107 -51.88 -15.75 10.99
C VAL A 107 -52.33 -16.09 12.41
N LEU A 108 -52.46 -15.11 13.30
CA LEU A 108 -52.95 -15.34 14.66
C LEU A 108 -54.40 -15.80 14.66
N ASN A 109 -55.31 -15.10 13.97
CA ASN A 109 -56.73 -15.47 13.93
C ASN A 109 -56.95 -16.87 13.31
N ASP A 110 -56.27 -17.19 12.21
CA ASP A 110 -56.40 -18.49 11.55
C ASP A 110 -55.96 -19.65 12.46
N ASN A 111 -54.97 -19.42 13.34
CA ASN A 111 -54.48 -20.43 14.26
C ASN A 111 -55.22 -20.47 15.61
N LEU A 112 -55.88 -19.38 16.02
CA LEU A 112 -56.66 -19.31 17.26
C LEU A 112 -58.03 -20.01 17.14
N HIS A 113 -58.60 -20.08 15.94
CA HIS A 113 -59.92 -20.67 15.69
C HIS A 113 -59.93 -22.19 15.42
N LYS A 114 -58.77 -22.82 15.19
CA LYS A 114 -58.67 -24.21 14.67
C LYS A 114 -58.11 -25.28 15.63
N SER A 115 -58.22 -25.10 16.95
CA SER A 115 -57.64 -26.04 17.92
C SER A 115 -58.41 -27.37 18.14
N GLY A 116 -59.33 -27.79 17.24
CA GLY A 116 -60.06 -29.05 17.41
C GLY A 116 -60.79 -29.60 16.17
N ARG A 117 -61.27 -30.86 16.26
CA ARG A 117 -62.29 -31.42 15.36
C ARG A 117 -63.54 -30.53 15.43
N GLU A 118 -64.25 -30.33 14.32
CA GLU A 118 -65.49 -29.51 14.29
C GLU A 118 -66.53 -29.94 15.34
N ASP A 119 -66.53 -31.21 15.76
CA ASP A 119 -67.40 -31.79 16.79
C ASP A 119 -66.78 -31.91 18.21
N GLY A 120 -65.57 -31.39 18.43
CA GLY A 120 -64.82 -31.54 19.69
C GLY A 120 -64.96 -30.35 20.66
N PHE A 121 -65.00 -30.62 21.97
CA PHE A 121 -64.97 -29.58 23.00
C PHE A 121 -63.64 -28.81 22.99
N ASN A 122 -63.66 -27.50 22.71
CA ASN A 122 -62.45 -26.68 22.67
C ASN A 122 -61.95 -26.35 24.08
N LEU A 123 -60.89 -27.05 24.49
CA LEU A 123 -60.25 -26.91 25.81
C LEU A 123 -59.57 -25.53 25.99
N LEU A 124 -59.15 -24.89 24.90
CA LEU A 124 -58.37 -23.65 24.88
C LEU A 124 -58.99 -22.64 23.90
N THR A 125 -60.04 -21.96 24.33
CA THR A 125 -60.59 -20.79 23.62
C THR A 125 -59.72 -19.56 23.93
N LEU A 126 -58.77 -19.30 23.05
CA LEU A 126 -57.90 -18.13 23.10
C LEU A 126 -58.51 -17.00 22.27
N GLY A 127 -58.56 -15.79 22.83
CA GLY A 127 -58.92 -14.56 22.12
C GLY A 127 -57.70 -13.68 21.91
N LEU A 128 -57.58 -13.07 20.74
CA LEU A 128 -56.59 -12.02 20.48
C LEU A 128 -57.14 -10.69 21.01
N GLU A 129 -56.46 -10.10 21.98
CA GLU A 129 -56.82 -8.78 22.52
C GLU A 129 -56.09 -7.67 21.73
N SER A 130 -54.78 -7.83 21.53
CA SER A 130 -53.97 -6.90 20.74
C SER A 130 -52.76 -7.61 20.13
N SER A 131 -52.30 -7.10 18.99
CA SER A 131 -51.05 -7.52 18.35
C SER A 131 -50.35 -6.30 17.78
N SER A 132 -49.07 -6.13 18.10
CA SER A 132 -48.22 -5.07 17.53
C SER A 132 -46.88 -5.64 17.09
N LEU A 133 -46.28 -4.99 16.10
CA LEU A 133 -44.95 -5.31 15.59
C LEU A 133 -44.03 -4.12 15.78
N ASN A 134 -42.81 -4.40 16.25
CA ASN A 134 -41.73 -3.44 16.37
C ASN A 134 -40.59 -3.89 15.45
N PHE A 135 -40.37 -3.14 14.37
CA PHE A 135 -39.26 -3.39 13.44
C PHE A 135 -38.00 -2.66 13.88
N SER A 136 -36.85 -3.30 13.70
CA SER A 136 -35.55 -2.69 13.98
C SER A 136 -34.44 -3.36 13.15
N ARG A 137 -33.18 -2.97 13.40
CA ARG A 137 -31.99 -3.47 12.68
C ARG A 137 -32.12 -3.26 11.17
N SER A 138 -32.02 -2.01 10.77
CA SER A 138 -32.02 -1.63 9.36
C SER A 138 -30.89 -2.32 8.60
N LEU A 139 -31.17 -2.76 7.36
CA LEU A 139 -30.18 -3.35 6.47
C LEU A 139 -29.09 -2.36 6.07
N GLY A 140 -29.39 -1.05 6.06
CA GLY A 140 -28.42 0.00 5.78
C GLY A 140 -27.36 0.21 6.87
N SER A 141 -27.50 -0.45 8.02
CA SER A 141 -26.50 -0.38 9.10
C SER A 141 -25.32 -1.30 8.80
N TYR A 142 -24.09 -0.80 8.93
CA TYR A 142 -22.88 -1.57 8.61
C TYR A 142 -22.80 -2.91 9.34
N ASP A 143 -23.12 -2.95 10.63
CA ASP A 143 -23.10 -4.18 11.43
C ASP A 143 -24.05 -5.25 10.88
N ILE A 144 -25.25 -4.83 10.46
CA ILE A 144 -26.29 -5.73 9.96
C ILE A 144 -25.93 -6.21 8.56
N PHE A 145 -25.49 -5.29 7.70
CA PHE A 145 -25.10 -5.61 6.34
C PHE A 145 -23.90 -6.56 6.30
N ARG A 146 -22.84 -6.25 7.06
CA ARG A 146 -21.66 -7.10 7.21
C ARG A 146 -22.02 -8.49 7.74
N ARG A 147 -22.93 -8.57 8.72
CA ARG A 147 -23.40 -9.87 9.23
C ARG A 147 -24.09 -10.70 8.15
N GLN A 148 -24.94 -10.11 7.31
CA GLN A 148 -25.59 -10.85 6.22
C GLN A 148 -24.58 -11.31 5.16
N ILE A 149 -23.64 -10.45 4.77
CA ILE A 149 -22.52 -10.82 3.89
C ILE A 149 -21.76 -12.03 4.47
N ASN A 150 -21.44 -11.97 5.77
CA ASN A 150 -20.69 -13.03 6.43
C ASN A 150 -21.43 -14.37 6.47
N GLU A 151 -22.75 -14.38 6.72
CA GLU A 151 -23.54 -15.61 6.71
C GLU A 151 -23.70 -16.17 5.28
N GLU A 152 -23.88 -15.31 4.27
CA GLU A 152 -23.99 -15.71 2.86
C GLU A 152 -22.67 -16.32 2.35
N MET A 153 -21.53 -15.76 2.75
CA MET A 153 -20.21 -16.15 2.26
C MET A 153 -19.49 -17.20 3.10
N LYS A 154 -20.02 -17.51 4.29
CA LYS A 154 -19.42 -18.43 5.27
C LYS A 154 -18.89 -19.73 4.68
N TYR A 155 -19.59 -20.28 3.69
CA TYR A 155 -19.23 -21.53 3.02
C TYR A 155 -18.73 -21.35 1.59
N LYS A 156 -19.11 -20.26 0.90
CA LYS A 156 -18.74 -19.98 -0.50
C LYS A 156 -17.31 -19.44 -0.60
N ALA A 157 -17.02 -18.38 0.17
CA ALA A 157 -15.77 -17.64 0.05
C ALA A 157 -14.50 -18.46 0.31
N PRO A 158 -14.41 -19.31 1.35
CA PRO A 158 -13.20 -20.12 1.57
C PRO A 158 -12.91 -21.10 0.43
N VAL A 159 -13.96 -21.66 -0.18
CA VAL A 159 -13.83 -22.65 -1.26
C VAL A 159 -13.40 -21.96 -2.55
N ASP A 160 -14.10 -20.88 -2.93
CA ASP A 160 -13.84 -20.15 -4.17
C ASP A 160 -12.45 -19.51 -4.15
N PHE A 161 -12.05 -18.91 -3.03
CA PHE A 161 -10.73 -18.28 -2.93
C PHE A 161 -9.56 -19.26 -2.87
N ALA A 162 -9.67 -20.33 -2.07
CA ALA A 162 -8.59 -21.30 -1.92
C ALA A 162 -8.33 -22.05 -3.23
N LEU A 163 -9.39 -22.43 -3.96
CA LEU A 163 -9.29 -23.17 -5.21
C LEU A 163 -8.91 -22.29 -6.41
N GLU A 164 -9.42 -21.05 -6.48
CA GLU A 164 -9.27 -20.23 -7.69
C GLU A 164 -8.14 -19.21 -7.63
N LEU A 165 -7.70 -18.78 -6.44
CA LEU A 165 -6.69 -17.71 -6.29
C LEU A 165 -5.47 -18.17 -5.52
N ALA A 166 -5.62 -18.52 -4.23
CA ALA A 166 -4.48 -18.74 -3.34
C ALA A 166 -3.52 -19.85 -3.85
N GLY A 167 -4.08 -20.94 -4.39
CA GLY A 167 -3.29 -22.03 -4.98
C GLY A 167 -2.44 -21.63 -6.18
N LYS A 168 -2.84 -20.60 -6.94
CA LYS A 168 -2.09 -20.12 -8.12
C LYS A 168 -0.84 -19.32 -7.75
N PHE A 169 -0.86 -18.60 -6.62
CA PHE A 169 0.22 -17.68 -6.22
C PHE A 169 1.27 -18.33 -5.32
N LYS A 170 0.88 -19.32 -4.51
CA LYS A 170 1.80 -19.99 -3.59
C LYS A 170 3.13 -20.45 -4.23
N PRO A 171 3.16 -21.05 -5.43
CA PRO A 171 4.42 -21.52 -6.01
C PRO A 171 5.43 -20.40 -6.33
N LEU A 172 4.96 -19.17 -6.52
CA LEU A 172 5.79 -18.00 -6.87
C LEU A 172 6.18 -17.17 -5.65
N SER A 173 5.65 -17.43 -4.45
CA SER A 173 5.80 -16.55 -3.28
C SER A 173 7.26 -16.31 -2.89
N ALA A 174 8.09 -17.37 -2.87
CA ALA A 174 9.50 -17.28 -2.54
C ALA A 174 10.30 -16.49 -3.59
N ALA A 175 10.11 -16.79 -4.88
CA ALA A 175 10.76 -16.08 -5.97
C ALA A 175 10.34 -14.60 -6.05
N MET A 176 9.05 -14.31 -5.80
CA MET A 176 8.56 -12.94 -5.71
C MET A 176 9.17 -12.19 -4.51
N GLY A 177 9.33 -12.84 -3.36
CA GLY A 177 9.98 -12.26 -2.18
C GLY A 177 11.42 -11.82 -2.47
N GLU A 178 12.22 -12.72 -3.05
CA GLU A 178 13.61 -12.45 -3.42
C GLU A 178 13.70 -11.35 -4.51
N ALA A 179 12.85 -11.40 -5.54
CA ALA A 179 12.82 -10.37 -6.58
C ALA A 179 12.39 -9.00 -6.04
N SER A 180 11.43 -8.95 -5.10
CA SER A 180 11.01 -7.73 -4.42
C SER A 180 12.15 -7.12 -3.62
N GLN A 181 12.86 -7.94 -2.82
CA GLN A 181 14.03 -7.49 -2.07
C GLN A 181 15.13 -6.97 -2.99
N ALA A 182 15.53 -7.74 -4.01
CA ALA A 182 16.56 -7.33 -4.96
C ALA A 182 16.18 -6.01 -5.66
N THR A 183 14.94 -5.86 -6.13
CA THR A 183 14.45 -4.63 -6.76
C THR A 183 14.55 -3.43 -5.81
N LYS A 184 14.10 -3.59 -4.56
CA LYS A 184 14.11 -2.51 -3.56
C LYS A 184 15.53 -2.08 -3.20
N VAL A 185 16.45 -3.02 -3.03
CA VAL A 185 17.85 -2.74 -2.69
C VAL A 185 18.55 -2.05 -3.85
N LEU A 186 18.52 -2.68 -5.02
CA LEU A 186 19.21 -2.18 -6.21
C LEU A 186 18.62 -0.85 -6.71
N SER A 187 17.31 -0.61 -6.56
CA SER A 187 16.70 0.71 -6.86
C SER A 187 17.19 1.82 -5.94
N LYS A 188 17.54 1.52 -4.68
CA LYS A 188 18.15 2.49 -3.76
C LYS A 188 19.63 2.69 -4.05
N LEU A 189 20.33 1.63 -4.48
CA LEU A 189 21.76 1.69 -4.81
C LEU A 189 22.03 2.41 -6.13
N GLN A 190 21.16 2.27 -7.13
CA GLN A 190 21.35 2.87 -8.45
C GLN A 190 21.68 4.38 -8.43
N PRO A 191 20.91 5.26 -7.76
CA PRO A 191 21.24 6.69 -7.76
C PRO A 191 22.53 7.00 -6.99
N LEU A 192 22.85 6.24 -5.95
CA LEU A 192 24.11 6.39 -5.19
C LEU A 192 25.31 5.97 -6.03
N TYR A 193 25.19 4.84 -6.73
CA TYR A 193 26.19 4.35 -7.67
C TYR A 193 26.46 5.39 -8.77
N ASP A 194 25.41 5.91 -9.43
CA ASP A 194 25.58 6.90 -10.50
C ASP A 194 26.23 8.19 -9.99
N ALA A 195 25.82 8.70 -8.82
CA ALA A 195 26.45 9.86 -8.21
C ALA A 195 27.93 9.62 -7.86
N ARG A 196 28.28 8.40 -7.42
CA ARG A 196 29.67 8.01 -7.12
C ARG A 196 30.51 7.99 -8.39
N GLU A 197 30.00 7.39 -9.45
CA GLU A 197 30.71 7.34 -10.73
C GLU A 197 30.92 8.74 -11.33
N GLU A 198 29.93 9.63 -11.22
CA GLU A 198 30.07 11.04 -11.62
C GLU A 198 31.13 11.78 -10.80
N ALA A 199 31.23 11.49 -9.49
CA ALA A 199 32.26 12.07 -8.64
C ALA A 199 33.67 11.57 -9.01
N LEU A 200 33.82 10.28 -9.36
CA LEU A 200 35.09 9.73 -9.86
C LEU A 200 35.48 10.33 -11.21
N ASP A 201 34.52 10.54 -12.12
CA ASP A 201 34.76 11.20 -13.41
C ASP A 201 35.21 12.64 -13.21
N LEU A 202 34.56 13.36 -12.29
CA LEU A 202 34.96 14.73 -11.93
C LEU A 202 36.38 14.77 -11.35
N MET A 203 36.74 13.82 -10.49
CA MET A 203 38.09 13.71 -9.93
C MET A 203 39.15 13.53 -11.03
N LEU A 204 38.93 12.60 -11.97
CA LEU A 204 39.84 12.37 -13.09
C LEU A 204 39.94 13.58 -14.02
N GLU A 205 38.82 14.22 -14.33
CA GLU A 205 38.76 15.41 -15.17
C GLU A 205 39.54 16.58 -14.55
N ARG A 206 39.35 16.83 -13.25
CA ARG A 206 40.04 17.91 -12.55
C ARG A 206 41.55 17.68 -12.46
N ARG A 207 41.98 16.44 -12.24
CA ARG A 207 43.40 16.06 -12.31
C ARG A 207 44.01 16.28 -13.68
N ARG A 208 43.27 15.98 -14.76
CA ARG A 208 43.71 16.25 -16.13
C ARG A 208 43.88 17.75 -16.38
N GLN A 209 42.86 18.54 -16.03
CA GLN A 209 42.89 20.00 -16.17
C GLN A 209 44.02 20.63 -15.34
N ALA A 210 44.29 20.10 -14.14
CA ALA A 210 45.41 20.55 -13.31
C ALA A 210 46.74 20.33 -14.04
N ALA A 211 46.90 19.22 -14.77
CA ALA A 211 48.08 19.00 -15.58
C ALA A 211 48.17 19.97 -16.77
N GLU A 212 47.08 20.10 -17.53
CA GLU A 212 46.99 20.96 -18.74
C GLU A 212 47.28 22.44 -18.46
N SER A 213 47.00 22.92 -17.24
CA SER A 213 47.32 24.31 -16.87
C SER A 213 48.81 24.67 -16.99
N GLY A 214 49.71 23.68 -17.06
CA GLY A 214 51.14 23.86 -17.31
C GLY A 214 51.55 24.01 -18.79
N GLU A 215 50.64 23.82 -19.75
CA GLU A 215 50.97 23.83 -21.19
C GLU A 215 51.48 25.17 -21.70
N PHE A 216 50.83 26.28 -21.32
CA PHE A 216 51.27 27.62 -21.72
C PHE A 216 52.66 27.97 -21.17
N LEU A 217 52.96 27.49 -19.96
CA LEU A 217 54.29 27.63 -19.37
C LEU A 217 55.30 26.83 -20.21
N LEU A 218 55.04 25.56 -20.53
CA LEU A 218 55.92 24.77 -21.40
C LEU A 218 56.16 25.45 -22.75
N GLN A 219 55.11 25.97 -23.38
CA GLN A 219 55.22 26.66 -24.67
C GLN A 219 56.11 27.91 -24.61
N LEU A 220 56.05 28.68 -23.51
CA LEU A 220 56.92 29.83 -23.29
C LEU A 220 58.38 29.40 -23.02
N ILE A 221 58.59 28.24 -22.40
CA ILE A 221 59.93 27.72 -22.13
C ILE A 221 60.57 27.19 -23.40
N MET A 222 59.92 26.23 -24.07
CA MET A 222 60.43 25.62 -25.30
C MET A 222 59.31 24.91 -26.08
N ASN A 223 59.14 25.29 -27.34
CA ASN A 223 58.10 24.74 -28.21
C ASN A 223 58.65 24.40 -29.62
N PRO A 224 58.63 23.12 -30.05
CA PRO A 224 58.29 21.93 -29.27
C PRO A 224 59.40 21.60 -28.23
N PRO A 225 59.10 20.81 -27.19
CA PRO A 225 60.12 20.23 -26.33
C PRO A 225 61.11 19.35 -27.13
N GLN A 226 62.40 19.44 -26.79
CA GLN A 226 63.53 18.75 -27.43
C GLN A 226 64.65 18.53 -26.40
N ASP A 227 65.60 17.67 -26.74
CA ASP A 227 66.74 17.33 -25.86
C ASP A 227 67.94 18.29 -26.02
N SER A 228 67.90 19.19 -26.99
CA SER A 228 69.00 20.12 -27.27
C SER A 228 68.51 21.44 -27.83
N ILE A 229 69.25 22.53 -27.56
CA ILE A 229 69.01 23.85 -28.15
C ILE A 229 70.12 24.12 -29.18
N VAL A 230 69.73 24.25 -30.45
CA VAL A 230 70.67 24.54 -31.55
C VAL A 230 70.93 26.05 -31.61
N PRO A 231 72.19 26.51 -31.65
CA PRO A 231 72.50 27.93 -31.81
C PRO A 231 71.86 28.52 -33.08
N SER A 232 71.29 29.72 -32.95
CA SER A 232 70.60 30.40 -34.04
C SER A 232 71.02 31.87 -34.17
N ALA A 233 70.81 32.44 -35.36
CA ALA A 233 71.07 33.85 -35.58
C ALA A 233 69.99 34.72 -34.92
N LEU A 234 70.33 35.96 -34.53
CA LEU A 234 69.39 36.94 -33.98
C LEU A 234 68.16 37.07 -34.88
N GLY A 235 67.00 36.81 -34.28
CA GLY A 235 65.68 36.88 -34.89
C GLY A 235 64.65 37.32 -33.86
N ASN A 236 63.44 36.80 -33.96
CA ASN A 236 62.44 37.00 -32.92
C ASN A 236 62.73 36.06 -31.75
N VAL A 237 62.62 36.57 -30.53
CA VAL A 237 62.67 35.77 -29.30
C VAL A 237 61.25 35.59 -28.80
N THR A 238 60.76 34.36 -28.84
CA THR A 238 59.39 34.01 -28.43
C THR A 238 59.34 33.05 -27.24
N SER A 239 60.45 32.37 -26.96
CA SER A 239 60.60 31.39 -25.89
C SER A 239 61.92 31.56 -25.11
N ALA A 240 62.03 30.92 -23.95
CA ALA A 240 63.28 30.87 -23.20
C ALA A 240 64.40 30.14 -23.99
N ALA A 241 64.04 29.14 -24.80
CA ALA A 241 64.96 28.46 -25.69
C ALA A 241 65.54 29.39 -26.76
N ASP A 242 64.75 30.33 -27.29
CA ASP A 242 65.25 31.32 -28.25
C ASP A 242 66.31 32.25 -27.64
N ILE A 243 66.16 32.61 -26.36
CA ILE A 243 67.14 33.43 -25.63
C ILE A 243 68.48 32.70 -25.61
N ALA A 244 68.49 31.44 -25.16
CA ALA A 244 69.70 30.62 -25.09
C ALA A 244 70.31 30.35 -26.48
N ALA A 245 69.47 30.07 -27.49
CA ALA A 245 69.92 29.79 -28.85
C ALA A 245 70.61 30.99 -29.52
N GLN A 246 70.11 32.20 -29.30
CA GLN A 246 70.56 33.42 -29.98
C GLN A 246 71.66 34.17 -29.22
N TYR A 247 71.95 33.83 -27.96
CA TYR A 247 72.87 34.57 -27.10
C TYR A 247 74.30 34.70 -27.66
N ASN A 248 74.86 33.61 -28.22
CA ASN A 248 76.20 33.66 -28.81
C ASN A 248 76.28 34.61 -30.02
N ASP A 249 75.24 34.66 -30.85
CA ASP A 249 75.16 35.59 -31.99
C ASP A 249 74.96 37.04 -31.51
N TYR A 250 74.19 37.24 -30.44
CA TYR A 250 74.08 38.54 -29.75
C TYR A 250 75.46 39.07 -29.31
N VAL A 251 76.22 38.27 -28.55
CA VAL A 251 77.56 38.65 -28.07
C VAL A 251 78.51 38.91 -29.24
N GLY A 252 78.51 38.04 -30.25
CA GLY A 252 79.33 38.20 -31.45
C GLY A 252 79.04 39.50 -32.20
N LYS A 253 77.76 39.83 -32.43
CA LYS A 253 77.35 41.06 -33.11
C LYS A 253 77.59 42.31 -32.27
N TYR A 254 77.48 42.23 -30.94
CA TYR A 254 77.84 43.31 -30.03
C TYR A 254 79.32 43.68 -30.18
N TYR A 255 80.23 42.71 -30.12
CA TYR A 255 81.66 42.96 -30.31
C TYR A 255 82.00 43.39 -31.75
N ALA A 256 81.25 42.92 -32.75
CA ALA A 256 81.42 43.36 -34.14
C ALA A 256 81.07 44.84 -34.35
N ASP A 257 80.07 45.37 -33.64
CA ASP A 257 79.76 46.81 -33.64
C ASP A 257 80.72 47.61 -32.76
N LEU A 258 81.17 47.07 -31.61
CA LEU A 258 82.12 47.73 -30.71
C LEU A 258 83.52 47.89 -31.34
N ASN A 259 84.00 46.88 -32.06
CA ASN A 259 85.33 46.89 -32.70
C ASN A 259 85.34 47.55 -34.08
N ARG A 260 84.23 48.18 -34.49
CA ARG A 260 84.11 48.87 -35.78
C ARG A 260 84.79 50.24 -35.71
N ASP A 261 85.40 50.66 -36.83
CA ASP A 261 86.02 51.99 -36.95
C ASP A 261 85.03 53.10 -36.55
N VAL A 262 85.49 54.03 -35.69
CA VAL A 262 84.71 55.15 -35.10
C VAL A 262 84.00 56.00 -36.17
N LYS A 263 84.49 56.00 -37.41
CA LYS A 263 83.89 56.73 -38.54
C LYS A 263 82.72 56.00 -39.23
N LYS A 264 82.43 54.74 -38.87
CA LYS A 264 81.35 53.94 -39.47
C LYS A 264 80.22 53.71 -38.46
N MET A 265 78.98 53.99 -38.87
CA MET A 265 77.81 53.70 -38.05
C MET A 265 77.74 52.21 -37.65
N PRO A 266 77.30 51.88 -36.42
CA PRO A 266 77.01 50.52 -36.00
C PRO A 266 75.98 49.85 -36.93
N LYS A 267 76.14 48.54 -37.19
CA LYS A 267 75.34 47.81 -38.18
C LYS A 267 74.18 47.03 -37.53
N TYR A 268 74.32 46.60 -36.29
CA TYR A 268 73.41 45.66 -35.64
C TYR A 268 72.56 46.27 -34.52
N THR A 269 72.63 47.59 -34.29
CA THR A 269 71.90 48.29 -33.20
C THR A 269 70.45 47.87 -33.05
N ASN A 270 69.69 47.81 -34.15
CA ASN A 270 68.27 47.45 -34.10
C ASN A 270 68.06 45.97 -33.73
N GLN A 271 68.92 45.05 -34.19
CA GLN A 271 68.84 43.62 -33.87
C GLN A 271 69.20 43.37 -32.40
N LEU A 272 70.24 44.04 -31.89
CA LEU A 272 70.66 43.95 -30.48
C LEU A 272 69.58 44.51 -29.54
N ALA A 273 68.99 45.66 -29.88
CA ALA A 273 67.92 46.26 -29.10
C ALA A 273 66.63 45.40 -29.10
N LEU A 274 66.29 44.80 -30.25
CA LEU A 274 65.15 43.91 -30.36
C LEU A 274 65.31 42.65 -29.49
N TYR A 275 66.49 42.01 -29.56
CA TYR A 275 66.83 40.84 -28.74
C TYR A 275 66.73 41.15 -27.24
N LEU A 276 67.34 42.25 -26.77
CA LEU A 276 67.30 42.64 -25.37
C LEU A 276 65.87 42.91 -24.88
N ARG A 277 65.07 43.62 -25.69
CA ARG A 277 63.66 43.91 -25.36
C ARG A 277 62.84 42.63 -25.26
N GLN A 278 62.93 41.74 -26.26
CA GLN A 278 62.15 40.50 -26.27
C GLN A 278 62.63 39.50 -25.20
N THR A 279 63.92 39.47 -24.89
CA THR A 279 64.49 38.68 -23.78
C THR A 279 63.90 39.13 -22.44
N ALA A 280 63.84 40.44 -22.19
CA ALA A 280 63.21 40.99 -21.00
C ALA A 280 61.70 40.69 -20.95
N GLU A 281 61.02 40.78 -22.09
CA GLU A 281 59.60 40.46 -22.21
C GLU A 281 59.31 39.00 -21.88
N VAL A 282 59.99 38.05 -22.53
CA VAL A 282 59.84 36.60 -22.28
C VAL A 282 60.17 36.27 -20.83
N SER A 283 61.29 36.79 -20.30
CA SER A 283 61.70 36.53 -18.91
C SER A 283 60.69 37.06 -17.89
N SER A 284 60.04 38.19 -18.17
CA SER A 284 59.03 38.79 -17.29
C SER A 284 57.69 38.05 -17.29
N ARG A 285 57.40 37.25 -18.33
CA ARG A 285 56.16 36.47 -18.45
C ARG A 285 56.21 35.16 -17.66
N ILE A 286 57.41 34.61 -17.42
CA ILE A 286 57.60 33.33 -16.73
C ILE A 286 57.00 33.33 -15.30
N PRO A 287 57.29 34.31 -14.43
CA PRO A 287 56.70 34.33 -13.07
C PRO A 287 55.18 34.40 -13.07
N ASN A 288 54.58 35.15 -14.02
CA ASN A 288 53.13 35.29 -14.13
C ASN A 288 52.48 33.98 -14.58
N LEU A 289 53.02 33.30 -15.59
CA LEU A 289 52.51 31.99 -16.02
C LEU A 289 52.71 30.91 -14.96
N LEU A 290 53.83 30.96 -14.22
CA LEU A 290 54.04 30.05 -13.09
C LEU A 290 53.02 30.30 -11.96
N LEU A 291 52.67 31.56 -11.70
CA LEU A 291 51.63 31.89 -10.73
C LEU A 291 50.26 31.38 -11.18
N THR A 292 49.88 31.60 -12.44
CA THR A 292 48.63 31.05 -13.01
C THR A 292 48.60 29.53 -12.93
N PHE A 293 49.69 28.87 -13.34
CA PHE A 293 49.82 27.43 -13.22
C PHE A 293 49.64 26.96 -11.78
N ARG A 294 50.24 27.65 -10.80
CA ARG A 294 50.05 27.35 -9.37
C ARG A 294 48.61 27.49 -8.93
N THR A 295 47.99 28.63 -9.19
CA THR A 295 46.63 28.90 -8.71
C THR A 295 45.61 27.94 -9.31
N ASP A 296 45.76 27.62 -10.60
CA ASP A 296 44.87 26.66 -11.27
C ASP A 296 45.12 25.25 -10.77
N HIS A 297 46.39 24.84 -10.64
CA HIS A 297 46.74 23.53 -10.14
C HIS A 297 46.25 23.29 -8.70
N GLU A 298 46.53 24.21 -7.77
CA GLU A 298 46.09 24.12 -6.37
C GLU A 298 44.57 23.97 -6.27
N ARG A 299 43.82 24.84 -6.97
CA ARG A 299 42.36 24.79 -6.99
C ARG A 299 41.83 23.48 -7.59
N LEU A 300 42.36 23.05 -8.74
CA LEU A 300 41.86 21.86 -9.45
C LEU A 300 42.19 20.57 -8.69
N ILE A 301 43.35 20.49 -8.03
CA ILE A 301 43.69 19.35 -7.16
C ILE A 301 42.80 19.32 -5.91
N GLU A 302 42.51 20.47 -5.29
CA GLU A 302 41.56 20.53 -4.17
C GLU A 302 40.15 20.08 -4.62
N GLU A 303 39.68 20.52 -5.78
CA GLU A 303 38.41 20.05 -6.36
C GLU A 303 38.42 18.54 -6.63
N ALA A 304 39.54 17.98 -7.11
CA ALA A 304 39.69 16.54 -7.31
C ALA A 304 39.69 15.74 -5.99
N GLN A 305 40.34 16.25 -4.93
CA GLN A 305 40.32 15.64 -3.60
C GLN A 305 38.90 15.63 -3.01
N ASN A 306 38.19 16.75 -3.13
CA ASN A 306 36.81 16.85 -2.68
C ASN A 306 35.88 15.90 -3.44
N ALA A 307 36.08 15.74 -4.76
CA ALA A 307 35.33 14.79 -5.57
C ALA A 307 35.62 13.33 -5.16
N LEU A 308 36.88 12.97 -4.90
CA LEU A 308 37.25 11.63 -4.40
C LEU A 308 36.62 11.36 -3.04
N LYS A 309 36.66 12.32 -2.12
CA LYS A 309 36.02 12.21 -0.81
C LYS A 309 34.52 12.01 -0.94
N ARG A 310 33.86 12.75 -1.84
CA ARG A 310 32.42 12.56 -2.10
C ARG A 310 32.13 11.17 -2.64
N ALA A 311 32.99 10.61 -3.50
CA ALA A 311 32.86 9.23 -3.97
C ALA A 311 32.98 8.21 -2.83
N GLN A 312 33.88 8.43 -1.86
CA GLN A 312 33.99 7.59 -0.66
C GLN A 312 32.73 7.65 0.20
N GLU A 313 32.23 8.85 0.50
CA GLU A 313 30.99 9.05 1.28
C GLU A 313 29.80 8.32 0.63
N LEU A 314 29.66 8.43 -0.70
CA LEU A 314 28.62 7.73 -1.45
C LEU A 314 28.79 6.20 -1.41
N ASN A 315 30.03 5.70 -1.43
CA ASN A 315 30.31 4.28 -1.31
C ASN A 315 29.96 3.75 0.09
N GLU A 316 30.23 4.52 1.15
CA GLU A 316 29.79 4.20 2.52
C GLU A 316 28.26 4.22 2.66
N GLU A 317 27.58 5.19 2.04
CA GLU A 317 26.11 5.22 1.98
C GLU A 317 25.56 3.95 1.29
N MET A 318 26.21 3.46 0.23
CA MET A 318 25.84 2.20 -0.44
C MET A 318 26.05 0.97 0.46
N GLU A 319 27.17 0.89 1.18
CA GLU A 319 27.43 -0.18 2.16
C GLU A 319 26.33 -0.22 3.24
N ALA A 320 25.96 0.94 3.78
CA ALA A 320 24.90 1.05 4.79
C ALA A 320 23.53 0.54 4.26
N VAL A 321 23.20 0.80 3.00
CA VAL A 321 21.98 0.27 2.36
C VAL A 321 22.01 -1.25 2.28
N LEU A 322 23.16 -1.85 1.93
CA LEU A 322 23.33 -3.30 1.88
C LEU A 322 23.23 -3.95 3.27
N GLU A 323 23.85 -3.37 4.29
CA GLU A 323 23.76 -3.85 5.68
C GLU A 323 22.34 -3.76 6.24
N GLN A 324 21.65 -2.65 5.99
CA GLN A 324 20.25 -2.48 6.39
C GLN A 324 19.33 -3.51 5.72
N SER A 325 19.57 -3.83 4.45
CA SER A 325 18.84 -4.89 3.75
C SER A 325 19.08 -6.27 4.38
N ARG A 326 20.33 -6.58 4.75
CA ARG A 326 20.69 -7.87 5.36
C ARG A 326 20.04 -8.07 6.71
N SER A 327 20.04 -7.05 7.57
CA SER A 327 19.39 -7.09 8.87
C SER A 327 17.86 -7.21 8.80
N ASN A 328 17.23 -6.59 7.80
CA ASN A 328 15.77 -6.62 7.63
C ASN A 328 15.24 -7.89 6.92
N SER A 329 16.12 -8.73 6.35
CA SER A 329 15.72 -9.93 5.59
C SER A 329 15.12 -11.07 6.41
N VAL A 330 15.02 -10.93 7.74
CA VAL A 330 14.51 -11.97 8.67
C VAL A 330 13.00 -11.84 8.96
N GLY A 331 12.25 -10.97 8.27
CA GLY A 331 10.85 -10.70 8.65
C GLY A 331 9.87 -10.24 7.58
N SER A 332 10.14 -10.45 6.29
CA SER A 332 9.19 -10.02 5.25
C SER A 332 8.00 -11.00 5.13
N GLY A 333 6.77 -10.47 5.05
CA GLY A 333 5.50 -11.24 5.12
C GLY A 333 5.31 -12.35 4.06
N GLN A 334 6.22 -12.49 3.11
CA GLN A 334 6.23 -13.56 2.10
C GLN A 334 6.71 -14.90 2.66
N GLY A 335 7.55 -14.90 3.71
CA GLY A 335 7.91 -16.13 4.42
C GLY A 335 6.69 -16.80 5.06
N GLN A 336 5.72 -16.00 5.54
CA GLN A 336 4.44 -16.49 6.07
C GLN A 336 3.54 -17.06 4.97
N ALA A 337 3.61 -16.53 3.74
CA ALA A 337 2.86 -17.04 2.60
C ALA A 337 3.44 -18.35 2.02
N ALA A 338 4.74 -18.59 2.16
CA ALA A 338 5.41 -19.81 1.73
C ALA A 338 5.07 -21.02 2.62
N ASP A 339 4.86 -20.79 3.92
CA ASP A 339 4.48 -21.81 4.91
C ASP A 339 2.98 -22.18 4.90
N LEU A 340 2.19 -21.61 3.98
CA LEU A 340 0.76 -21.88 3.89
C LEU A 340 0.49 -23.32 3.40
N ASP A 341 -0.18 -24.13 4.21
CA ASP A 341 -0.66 -25.46 3.80
C ASP A 341 -1.95 -25.32 2.96
N ILE A 342 -1.79 -25.22 1.63
CA ILE A 342 -2.89 -25.11 0.66
C ILE A 342 -3.06 -26.46 -0.06
N PRO A 343 -4.23 -27.12 0.05
CA PRO A 343 -4.50 -28.36 -0.66
C PRO A 343 -4.33 -28.23 -2.18
N GLY A 344 -3.51 -29.10 -2.79
CA GLY A 344 -3.31 -29.14 -4.24
C GLY A 344 -2.28 -28.14 -4.79
N SER A 345 -1.53 -27.42 -3.94
CA SER A 345 -0.44 -26.54 -4.40
C SER A 345 0.73 -27.34 -4.96
N SER A 346 1.31 -26.88 -6.08
CA SER A 346 2.56 -27.43 -6.63
C SER A 346 3.78 -27.04 -5.79
N ASP A 347 4.90 -27.73 -6.02
CA ASP A 347 6.20 -27.37 -5.45
C ASP A 347 6.58 -25.92 -5.80
N SER A 348 7.29 -25.27 -4.87
CA SER A 348 7.76 -23.89 -5.03
C SER A 348 8.83 -23.78 -6.11
N MET A 349 8.86 -22.62 -6.77
CA MET A 349 9.91 -22.29 -7.74
C MET A 349 11.27 -22.16 -7.04
N SER A 350 12.35 -22.65 -7.67
CA SER A 350 13.72 -22.45 -7.17
C SER A 350 14.08 -20.97 -7.13
N THR A 351 14.68 -20.54 -6.03
CA THR A 351 15.16 -19.18 -5.78
C THR A 351 16.67 -19.03 -5.96
N ASP A 352 17.38 -20.08 -6.38
CA ASP A 352 18.86 -20.13 -6.39
C ASP A 352 19.48 -19.00 -7.22
N ILE A 353 18.84 -18.63 -8.34
CA ILE A 353 19.31 -17.57 -9.23
C ILE A 353 19.21 -16.19 -8.55
N LEU A 354 18.10 -15.94 -7.84
CA LEU A 354 17.86 -14.68 -7.15
C LEU A 354 18.73 -14.55 -5.90
N MET A 355 18.98 -15.65 -5.18
CA MET A 355 19.92 -15.68 -4.06
C MET A 355 21.35 -15.37 -4.49
N LYS A 356 21.80 -15.90 -5.64
CA LYS A 356 23.13 -15.56 -6.20
C LYS A 356 23.26 -14.10 -6.58
N LEU A 357 22.19 -13.45 -7.03
CA LEU A 357 22.20 -12.02 -7.34
C LEU A 357 22.54 -11.20 -6.08
N ARG A 358 22.01 -11.60 -4.93
CA ARG A 358 22.29 -10.97 -3.63
C ARG A 358 23.76 -11.10 -3.23
N GLU A 359 24.38 -12.24 -3.51
CA GLU A 359 25.82 -12.46 -3.29
C GLU A 359 26.68 -11.55 -4.20
N GLN A 360 26.16 -11.16 -5.36
CA GLN A 360 26.84 -10.25 -6.29
C GLN A 360 26.69 -8.77 -5.94
N GLU A 361 25.78 -8.38 -5.04
CA GLU A 361 25.56 -6.97 -4.66
C GLU A 361 26.84 -6.31 -4.10
N ASP A 362 27.67 -7.07 -3.38
CA ASP A 362 28.94 -6.58 -2.82
C ASP A 362 29.95 -6.19 -3.90
N SER A 363 29.82 -6.73 -5.12
CA SER A 363 30.68 -6.35 -6.25
C SER A 363 30.50 -4.89 -6.70
N LEU A 364 29.41 -4.24 -6.28
CA LEU A 364 29.17 -2.82 -6.57
C LEU A 364 29.99 -1.89 -5.68
N ILE A 365 30.53 -2.38 -4.57
CA ILE A 365 31.27 -1.60 -3.58
C ILE A 365 32.74 -1.54 -3.97
N ILE A 366 33.31 -0.33 -4.03
CA ILE A 366 34.75 -0.13 -4.25
C ILE A 366 35.47 -0.38 -2.94
N SER A 367 36.56 -1.14 -2.97
CA SER A 367 37.28 -1.50 -1.75
C SER A 367 38.04 -0.30 -1.16
N PRO A 368 38.26 -0.25 0.17
CA PRO A 368 39.10 0.79 0.79
C PRO A 368 40.53 0.82 0.24
N ALA A 369 41.04 -0.33 -0.23
CA ALA A 369 42.36 -0.42 -0.84
C ALA A 369 42.42 0.30 -2.20
N ASP A 370 41.36 0.18 -3.00
CA ASP A 370 41.28 0.84 -4.30
C ASP A 370 41.13 2.36 -4.14
N PHE A 371 40.32 2.82 -3.18
CA PHE A 371 40.28 4.24 -2.83
C PHE A 371 41.62 4.76 -2.33
N GLY A 372 42.32 4.00 -1.47
CA GLY A 372 43.67 4.35 -1.04
C GLY A 372 44.67 4.44 -2.20
N SER A 373 44.52 3.60 -3.23
CA SER A 373 45.31 3.70 -4.46
C SER A 373 45.05 5.03 -5.20
N MET A 374 43.79 5.44 -5.33
CA MET A 374 43.42 6.73 -5.96
C MET A 374 43.96 7.94 -5.18
N GLU A 375 43.89 7.92 -3.85
CA GLU A 375 44.47 8.96 -2.99
C GLU A 375 46.00 9.07 -3.17
N ASN A 376 46.68 7.93 -3.24
CA ASN A 376 48.11 7.88 -3.48
C ASN A 376 48.47 8.43 -4.87
N ASN A 377 47.68 8.11 -5.90
CA ASN A 377 47.90 8.62 -7.26
C ASN A 377 47.73 10.15 -7.34
N LEU A 378 46.72 10.69 -6.66
CA LEU A 378 46.49 12.13 -6.56
C LEU A 378 47.66 12.81 -5.82
N SER A 379 48.08 12.26 -4.69
CA SER A 379 49.22 12.75 -3.92
C SER A 379 50.52 12.72 -4.73
N ALA A 380 50.73 11.67 -5.54
CA ALA A 380 51.89 11.55 -6.41
C ALA A 380 51.90 12.64 -7.51
N GLN A 381 50.73 12.98 -8.07
CA GLN A 381 50.60 14.08 -9.02
C GLN A 381 50.96 15.42 -8.39
N GLU A 382 50.45 15.68 -7.18
CA GLU A 382 50.77 16.91 -6.43
C GLU A 382 52.27 17.03 -6.13
N GLN A 383 52.90 15.93 -5.72
CA GLN A 383 54.36 15.89 -5.51
C GLN A 383 55.15 16.13 -6.81
N ALA A 384 54.70 15.57 -7.93
CA ALA A 384 55.31 15.80 -9.24
C ALA A 384 55.21 17.28 -9.67
N TYR A 385 54.10 17.94 -9.37
CA TYR A 385 53.93 19.38 -9.57
C TYR A 385 54.86 20.21 -8.67
N LEU A 386 54.95 19.89 -7.38
CA LEU A 386 55.80 20.63 -6.43
C LEU A 386 57.27 20.61 -6.83
N ALA A 387 57.73 19.56 -7.52
CA ALA A 387 59.08 19.47 -8.08
C ALA A 387 59.36 20.49 -9.21
N ILE A 388 58.34 20.96 -9.93
CA ILE A 388 58.46 21.95 -11.03
C ILE A 388 58.75 23.35 -10.48
N VAL A 389 58.07 23.72 -9.39
CA VAL A 389 58.05 25.09 -8.84
C VAL A 389 59.44 25.68 -8.59
N PRO A 390 60.39 25.02 -7.88
CA PRO A 390 61.71 25.60 -7.62
C PRO A 390 62.55 25.76 -8.89
N VAL A 391 62.43 24.82 -9.84
CA VAL A 391 63.20 24.82 -11.09
C VAL A 391 62.76 25.99 -11.99
N VAL A 392 61.45 26.19 -12.14
CA VAL A 392 60.91 27.32 -12.93
C VAL A 392 61.21 28.67 -12.27
N ASN A 393 61.10 28.77 -10.94
CA ASN A 393 61.40 30.02 -10.21
C ASN A 393 62.86 30.47 -10.36
N GLY A 394 63.80 29.54 -10.52
CA GLY A 394 65.22 29.87 -10.72
C GLY A 394 65.54 30.41 -12.12
N LEU A 395 64.72 30.08 -13.13
CA LEU A 395 65.02 30.34 -14.53
C LEU A 395 65.16 31.84 -14.89
N PRO A 396 64.29 32.77 -14.44
CA PRO A 396 64.45 34.19 -14.76
C PRO A 396 65.79 34.77 -14.32
N ASN A 397 66.34 34.28 -13.19
CA ASN A 397 67.66 34.73 -12.72
C ASN A 397 68.78 34.28 -13.66
N VAL A 398 68.71 33.05 -14.18
CA VAL A 398 69.68 32.53 -15.15
C VAL A 398 69.53 33.27 -16.49
N LEU A 399 68.31 33.48 -16.98
CA LEU A 399 68.05 34.20 -18.23
C LEU A 399 68.41 35.69 -18.16
N SER A 400 68.38 36.31 -16.97
CA SER A 400 68.77 37.72 -16.81
C SER A 400 70.22 37.99 -17.23
N GLN A 401 71.09 36.96 -17.18
CA GLN A 401 72.47 37.06 -17.67
C GLN A 401 72.55 37.32 -19.18
N ALA A 402 71.52 36.92 -19.94
CA ALA A 402 71.41 37.17 -21.38
C ALA A 402 71.24 38.65 -21.74
N LEU A 403 70.89 39.50 -20.76
CA LEU A 403 70.81 40.95 -20.93
C LEU A 403 72.18 41.64 -20.90
N GLY A 404 73.22 40.89 -20.49
CA GLY A 404 74.61 41.34 -20.48
C GLY A 404 75.50 40.52 -21.43
N ILE A 405 76.76 40.94 -21.54
CA ILE A 405 77.75 40.32 -22.45
C ILE A 405 78.62 39.24 -21.80
N ASN A 406 78.47 39.02 -20.49
CA ASN A 406 79.28 38.08 -19.69
C ASN A 406 78.47 36.88 -19.15
N GLY A 407 77.33 36.58 -19.75
CA GLY A 407 76.47 35.48 -19.34
C GLY A 407 77.00 34.13 -19.78
N ASP A 408 76.70 33.09 -19.00
CA ASP A 408 77.07 31.72 -19.33
C ASP A 408 75.99 31.05 -20.20
N ASN A 409 76.27 30.91 -21.50
CA ASN A 409 75.34 30.27 -22.42
C ASN A 409 75.11 28.78 -22.10
N SER A 410 76.13 28.07 -21.62
CA SER A 410 75.99 26.66 -21.27
C SER A 410 75.04 26.50 -20.08
N GLN A 411 75.13 27.40 -19.10
CA GLN A 411 74.22 27.42 -17.96
C GLN A 411 72.78 27.75 -18.38
N MET A 412 72.59 28.71 -19.30
CA MET A 412 71.26 29.05 -19.82
C MET A 412 70.63 27.89 -20.58
N ILE A 413 71.38 27.25 -21.49
CA ILE A 413 70.91 26.07 -22.23
C ILE A 413 70.50 24.96 -21.27
N ALA A 414 71.35 24.66 -20.27
CA ALA A 414 71.06 23.62 -19.28
C ALA A 414 69.79 23.93 -18.48
N ALA A 415 69.63 25.17 -18.00
CA ALA A 415 68.46 25.57 -17.21
C ALA A 415 67.15 25.52 -18.02
N VAL A 416 67.16 25.97 -19.27
CA VAL A 416 65.98 25.91 -20.14
C VAL A 416 65.59 24.47 -20.44
N LEU A 417 66.56 23.61 -20.76
CA LEU A 417 66.31 22.19 -21.03
C LEU A 417 65.80 21.46 -19.78
N GLU A 418 66.33 21.76 -18.60
CA GLU A 418 65.86 21.17 -17.34
C GLU A 418 64.39 21.52 -17.06
N VAL A 419 64.03 22.81 -17.19
CA VAL A 419 62.64 23.27 -17.01
C VAL A 419 61.71 22.67 -18.07
N SER A 420 62.12 22.65 -19.34
CA SER A 420 61.33 22.05 -20.41
C SER A 420 61.07 20.57 -20.14
N ARG A 421 62.11 19.82 -19.76
CA ARG A 421 62.01 18.37 -19.49
C ARG A 421 61.09 18.06 -18.32
N ILE A 422 61.20 18.78 -17.20
CA ILE A 422 60.40 18.48 -16.01
C ILE A 422 58.91 18.76 -16.23
N ILE A 423 58.56 19.88 -16.88
CA ILE A 423 57.16 20.19 -17.23
C ILE A 423 56.65 19.21 -18.29
N HIS A 424 57.46 18.89 -19.30
CA HIS A 424 57.06 17.93 -20.33
C HIS A 424 56.81 16.53 -19.76
N THR A 425 57.65 16.06 -18.84
CA THR A 425 57.47 14.76 -18.16
C THR A 425 56.18 14.74 -17.35
N TYR A 426 55.89 15.84 -16.64
CA TYR A 426 54.64 15.98 -15.90
C TYR A 426 53.41 15.90 -16.81
N LEU A 427 53.41 16.62 -17.94
CA LEU A 427 52.33 16.56 -18.94
C LEU A 427 52.21 15.19 -19.62
N GLN A 428 53.31 14.49 -19.88
CA GLN A 428 53.29 13.11 -20.41
C GLN A 428 52.70 12.09 -19.43
N ASN A 429 52.74 12.38 -18.12
CA ASN A 429 52.19 11.49 -17.10
C ASN A 429 50.72 11.80 -16.79
N TYR A 430 50.32 13.08 -16.80
CA TYR A 430 49.02 13.52 -16.26
C TYR A 430 48.16 14.37 -17.22
N GLY A 431 48.69 14.81 -18.36
CA GLY A 431 47.93 15.61 -19.35
C GLY A 431 46.93 14.78 -20.17
N VAL A 432 46.44 15.33 -21.30
CA VAL A 432 45.45 14.69 -22.20
C VAL A 432 45.81 13.25 -22.59
N HIS A 433 47.11 12.99 -22.82
CA HIS A 433 47.65 11.68 -23.17
C HIS A 433 48.52 11.09 -22.05
N GLY A 434 48.23 11.48 -20.81
CA GLY A 434 48.96 11.10 -19.61
C GLY A 434 48.93 9.58 -19.38
N ILE A 435 50.09 8.93 -19.36
CA ILE A 435 50.18 7.46 -19.22
C ILE A 435 49.63 7.00 -17.86
N ILE A 436 49.95 7.72 -16.78
CA ILE A 436 49.52 7.36 -15.42
C ILE A 436 48.01 7.57 -15.28
N LEU A 437 47.51 8.74 -15.69
CA LEU A 437 46.08 9.05 -15.59
C LEU A 437 45.22 8.13 -16.47
N ALA A 438 45.71 7.76 -17.66
CA ALA A 438 45.03 6.80 -18.54
C ALA A 438 44.97 5.40 -17.93
N SER A 439 46.05 4.95 -17.28
CA SER A 439 46.08 3.66 -16.58
C SER A 439 45.06 3.60 -15.44
N GLU A 440 44.98 4.66 -14.64
CA GLU A 440 44.02 4.76 -13.53
C GLU A 440 42.57 4.83 -14.05
N THR A 441 42.33 5.59 -15.11
CA THR A 441 41.02 5.65 -15.79
C THR A 441 40.60 4.24 -16.25
N ALA A 442 41.52 3.46 -16.81
CA ALA A 442 41.23 2.09 -17.26
C ALA A 442 40.87 1.14 -16.10
N GLN A 443 41.53 1.28 -14.94
CA GLN A 443 41.18 0.51 -13.74
C GLN A 443 39.77 0.83 -13.26
N ILE A 444 39.39 2.11 -13.21
CA ILE A 444 38.03 2.53 -12.84
C ILE A 444 37.00 2.00 -13.85
N GLU A 445 37.30 2.04 -15.15
CA GLU A 445 36.41 1.50 -16.19
C GLU A 445 36.23 -0.03 -16.14
N GLU A 446 37.21 -0.78 -15.64
CA GLU A 446 37.08 -2.23 -15.44
C GLU A 446 36.01 -2.56 -14.39
N HIS A 447 35.95 -1.78 -13.30
CA HIS A 447 34.88 -1.89 -12.30
C HIS A 447 33.50 -1.52 -12.86
N ARG A 448 33.44 -0.64 -13.87
CA ARG A 448 32.20 -0.21 -14.55
C ARG A 448 31.72 -1.20 -15.62
N SER A 449 32.19 -2.44 -15.61
CA SER A 449 31.77 -3.44 -16.60
C SER A 449 30.23 -3.50 -16.70
N SER A 450 29.73 -3.38 -17.93
CA SER A 450 28.29 -3.31 -18.28
C SER A 450 27.57 -1.97 -18.04
N ASP A 451 28.21 -0.92 -17.54
CA ASP A 451 27.52 0.35 -17.22
C ASP A 451 26.93 1.05 -18.46
N LYS A 452 27.67 1.04 -19.59
CA LYS A 452 27.17 1.59 -20.87
C LYS A 452 25.93 0.86 -21.36
N GLN A 453 25.94 -0.48 -21.27
CA GLN A 453 24.80 -1.31 -21.65
C GLN A 453 23.62 -1.11 -20.69
N ARG A 454 23.88 -1.01 -19.37
CA ARG A 454 22.87 -0.69 -18.35
C ARG A 454 22.19 0.63 -18.68
N LYS A 455 22.94 1.73 -18.85
CA LYS A 455 22.39 3.06 -19.16
C LYS A 455 21.60 3.09 -20.47
N GLN A 456 21.97 2.29 -21.47
CA GLN A 456 21.16 2.11 -22.67
C GLN A 456 19.83 1.41 -22.35
N THR A 457 19.89 0.30 -21.62
CA THR A 457 18.71 -0.49 -21.22
C THR A 457 17.74 0.34 -20.38
N GLU A 458 18.24 1.18 -19.48
CA GLU A 458 17.43 2.11 -18.67
C GLU A 458 16.69 3.14 -19.53
N ARG A 459 17.34 3.69 -20.56
CA ARG A 459 16.70 4.62 -21.51
C ARG A 459 15.59 3.93 -22.29
N GLU A 460 15.83 2.69 -22.73
CA GLU A 460 14.82 1.88 -23.41
C GLU A 460 13.63 1.57 -22.47
N ALA A 461 13.91 1.14 -21.23
CA ALA A 461 12.89 0.89 -20.21
C ALA A 461 12.05 2.14 -19.92
N LYS A 462 12.70 3.30 -19.76
CA LYS A 462 12.03 4.59 -19.55
C LYS A 462 11.12 4.96 -20.74
N SER A 463 11.57 4.76 -21.96
CA SER A 463 10.75 5.00 -23.16
C SER A 463 9.52 4.11 -23.18
N LYS A 464 9.70 2.79 -22.96
CA LYS A 464 8.62 1.81 -22.98
C LYS A 464 7.60 2.02 -21.85
N LEU A 465 8.07 2.37 -20.65
CA LEU A 465 7.20 2.75 -19.53
C LEU A 465 6.42 4.01 -19.85
N GLY A 466 7.06 5.01 -20.48
CA GLY A 466 6.39 6.21 -20.96
C GLY A 466 5.27 5.90 -21.96
N ASP A 467 5.48 4.95 -22.87
CA ASP A 467 4.45 4.51 -23.81
C ASP A 467 3.29 3.77 -23.12
N ALA A 468 3.57 2.95 -22.10
CA ALA A 468 2.55 2.33 -21.27
C ALA A 468 1.72 3.37 -20.50
N MET A 469 2.36 4.40 -19.94
CA MET A 469 1.67 5.48 -19.23
C MET A 469 0.78 6.32 -20.16
N LYS A 470 1.19 6.53 -21.42
CA LYS A 470 0.32 7.18 -22.43
C LYS A 470 -0.96 6.38 -22.69
N MET A 471 -0.92 5.05 -22.67
CA MET A 471 -2.14 4.25 -22.80
C MET A 471 -3.10 4.49 -21.63
N LEU A 472 -2.58 4.59 -20.41
CA LEU A 472 -3.38 4.93 -19.23
C LEU A 472 -3.95 6.36 -19.33
N ASP A 473 -3.18 7.32 -19.83
CA ASP A 473 -3.65 8.69 -20.05
C ASP A 473 -4.72 8.77 -21.15
N ASN A 474 -4.63 7.93 -22.19
CA ASN A 474 -5.69 7.81 -23.20
C ASN A 474 -7.01 7.31 -22.59
N ILE A 475 -6.94 6.35 -21.67
CA ILE A 475 -8.13 5.89 -20.91
C ILE A 475 -8.71 7.07 -20.12
N LYS A 476 -7.87 7.79 -19.36
CA LYS A 476 -8.29 8.98 -18.58
C LYS A 476 -8.93 10.08 -19.45
N GLY A 477 -8.48 10.21 -20.70
CA GLY A 477 -9.01 11.15 -21.69
C GLY A 477 -10.45 10.88 -22.16
N LEU A 478 -11.01 9.69 -21.88
CA LEU A 478 -12.40 9.35 -22.22
C LEU A 478 -13.45 10.07 -21.37
N LYS A 479 -13.02 10.83 -20.36
CA LYS A 479 -13.90 11.54 -19.41
C LYS A 479 -14.91 12.46 -20.12
N ASP A 480 -14.49 13.10 -21.21
CA ASP A 480 -15.31 14.07 -21.94
C ASP A 480 -16.43 13.43 -22.78
N GLN A 481 -16.41 12.10 -22.94
CA GLN A 481 -17.39 11.34 -23.75
C GLN A 481 -18.53 10.73 -22.91
N ALA A 482 -18.50 10.88 -21.58
CA ALA A 482 -19.35 10.15 -20.64
C ALA A 482 -20.64 10.88 -20.21
N GLY A 483 -21.13 11.83 -21.01
CA GLY A 483 -22.16 12.83 -20.64
C GLY A 483 -23.32 12.34 -19.77
N GLU A 484 -24.10 11.35 -20.20
CA GLU A 484 -25.26 10.85 -19.43
C GLU A 484 -24.86 10.02 -18.20
N SER A 485 -23.73 9.30 -18.24
CA SER A 485 -23.23 8.51 -17.12
C SER A 485 -22.86 9.40 -15.92
N LEU A 486 -22.44 10.65 -16.16
CA LEU A 486 -22.05 11.59 -15.12
C LEU A 486 -23.20 11.88 -14.12
N ALA A 487 -24.42 12.08 -14.61
CA ALA A 487 -25.58 12.34 -13.76
C ALA A 487 -25.92 11.13 -12.85
N ARG A 488 -25.66 9.91 -13.32
CA ARG A 488 -25.81 8.70 -12.52
C ARG A 488 -24.74 8.59 -11.45
N TYR A 489 -23.50 9.00 -11.72
CA TYR A 489 -22.46 9.10 -10.71
C TYR A 489 -22.75 10.14 -9.62
N GLU A 490 -23.35 11.28 -9.99
CA GLU A 490 -23.82 12.26 -9.01
C GLU A 490 -24.90 11.68 -8.10
N THR A 491 -25.87 10.96 -8.67
CA THR A 491 -26.91 10.24 -7.91
C THR A 491 -26.31 9.18 -6.99
N LEU A 492 -25.34 8.41 -7.51
CA LEU A 492 -24.63 7.39 -6.75
C LEU A 492 -23.81 7.98 -5.60
N ASN A 493 -23.18 9.14 -5.82
CA ASN A 493 -22.47 9.88 -4.77
C ASN A 493 -23.44 10.36 -3.69
N GLN A 494 -24.62 10.86 -4.07
CA GLN A 494 -25.65 11.23 -3.10
C GLN A 494 -26.08 10.03 -2.25
N TYR A 495 -26.32 8.86 -2.85
CA TYR A 495 -26.69 7.65 -2.10
C TYR A 495 -25.56 7.14 -1.20
N TYR A 496 -24.32 7.33 -1.61
CA TYR A 496 -23.15 7.04 -0.77
C TYR A 496 -23.12 7.96 0.46
N GLU A 497 -23.26 9.27 0.28
CA GLU A 497 -23.30 10.25 1.39
C GLU A 497 -24.50 10.01 2.32
N ASP A 498 -25.66 9.64 1.79
CA ASP A 498 -26.82 9.22 2.57
C ASP A 498 -26.52 7.99 3.44
N SER A 499 -25.77 7.01 2.91
CA SER A 499 -25.36 5.80 3.64
C SER A 499 -24.35 6.11 4.75
N VAL A 500 -23.37 6.98 4.46
CA VAL A 500 -22.36 7.41 5.44
C VAL A 500 -23.02 8.21 6.58
N SER A 501 -23.89 9.17 6.23
CA SER A 501 -24.61 9.96 7.23
C SER A 501 -25.56 9.11 8.09
N PHE A 502 -26.20 8.09 7.51
CA PHE A 502 -27.01 7.14 8.28
C PHE A 502 -26.20 6.36 9.34
N ASN A 503 -24.90 6.16 9.14
CA ASN A 503 -24.03 5.36 10.00
C ASN A 503 -23.07 6.19 10.88
N GLU A 504 -23.16 7.53 10.88
CA GLU A 504 -22.25 8.51 11.54
C GLU A 504 -20.89 7.99 12.08
N GLY A 505 -19.84 8.05 11.22
CA GLY A 505 -18.45 8.27 11.64
C GLY A 505 -17.31 7.50 10.94
N LEU A 506 -16.92 7.90 9.72
CA LEU A 506 -15.50 8.15 9.28
C LEU A 506 -15.46 8.63 7.81
N GLY A 507 -14.36 9.34 7.51
CA GLY A 507 -14.22 10.27 6.41
C GLY A 507 -13.94 9.66 5.04
N SER A 508 -14.17 10.50 4.03
CA SER A 508 -13.91 10.24 2.62
C SER A 508 -12.41 9.99 2.38
N GLU A 509 -11.97 8.73 2.44
CA GLU A 509 -10.75 8.32 1.76
C GLU A 509 -11.06 8.26 0.26
N SER A 510 -10.94 9.43 -0.38
CA SER A 510 -10.66 9.47 -1.80
C SER A 510 -9.27 8.87 -1.98
N SER A 511 -9.22 7.62 -2.48
CA SER A 511 -7.97 7.04 -2.94
C SER A 511 -7.40 8.00 -3.98
N GLN A 512 -6.32 8.70 -3.64
CA GLN A 512 -5.64 9.52 -4.64
C GLN A 512 -5.18 8.57 -5.74
N ALA A 513 -5.58 8.86 -6.98
CA ALA A 513 -5.05 8.14 -8.13
C ALA A 513 -3.52 8.16 -8.02
N ALA A 514 -2.91 6.97 -7.96
CA ALA A 514 -1.46 6.85 -7.90
C ALA A 514 -0.85 7.72 -9.01
N GLN A 515 -0.03 8.71 -8.62
CA GLN A 515 0.72 9.47 -9.60
C GLN A 515 1.69 8.48 -10.27
N GLY A 516 1.47 8.23 -11.56
CA GLY A 516 2.35 7.37 -12.33
C GLY A 516 3.76 7.96 -12.33
N THR A 517 4.74 7.17 -11.88
CA THR A 517 6.15 7.53 -12.04
C THR A 517 6.61 7.10 -13.44
N THR A 518 7.44 7.94 -14.07
CA THR A 518 8.09 7.61 -15.35
C THR A 518 9.49 7.01 -15.15
N ASP A 519 9.94 6.89 -13.91
CA ASP A 519 11.18 6.21 -13.56
C ASP A 519 10.95 4.68 -13.43
N PRO A 520 11.62 3.85 -14.26
CA PRO A 520 11.49 2.39 -14.20
C PRO A 520 11.82 1.79 -12.82
N TYR A 521 12.80 2.34 -12.10
CA TYR A 521 13.22 1.82 -10.80
C TYR A 521 12.15 2.05 -9.73
N ALA A 522 11.64 3.29 -9.63
CA ALA A 522 10.53 3.61 -8.75
C ALA A 522 9.25 2.82 -9.11
N ALA A 523 8.94 2.67 -10.40
CA ALA A 523 7.79 1.89 -10.87
C ALA A 523 7.88 0.43 -10.46
N GLY A 524 9.03 -0.22 -10.70
CA GLY A 524 9.28 -1.60 -10.31
C GLY A 524 9.24 -1.80 -8.79
N SER A 525 9.86 -0.91 -8.02
CA SER A 525 9.86 -0.96 -6.55
C SER A 525 8.45 -0.79 -5.94
N SER A 526 7.64 0.10 -6.52
CA SER A 526 6.25 0.31 -6.12
C SER A 526 5.39 -0.92 -6.45
N ALA A 527 5.53 -1.46 -7.66
CA ALA A 527 4.88 -2.68 -8.10
C ALA A 527 5.19 -3.88 -7.19
N MET A 528 6.47 -4.06 -6.82
CA MET A 528 6.89 -5.09 -5.87
C MET A 528 6.27 -4.89 -4.48
N SER A 529 6.20 -3.64 -4.00
CA SER A 529 5.57 -3.33 -2.70
C SER A 529 4.08 -3.62 -2.68
N SER A 530 3.36 -3.34 -3.77
CA SER A 530 1.96 -3.72 -3.91
C SER A 530 1.79 -5.25 -3.90
N MET A 531 2.66 -5.99 -4.59
CA MET A 531 2.65 -7.45 -4.56
C MET A 531 2.92 -8.02 -3.17
N ASP A 532 3.86 -7.43 -2.43
CA ASP A 532 4.13 -7.80 -1.04
C ASP A 532 2.88 -7.65 -0.16
N GLY A 533 2.13 -6.56 -0.36
CA GLY A 533 0.86 -6.33 0.32
C GLY A 533 -0.19 -7.40 0.00
N ILE A 534 -0.24 -7.90 -1.24
CA ILE A 534 -1.17 -8.96 -1.64
C ILE A 534 -0.83 -10.25 -0.88
N TYR A 535 0.44 -10.64 -0.83
CA TYR A 535 0.86 -11.82 -0.07
C TYR A 535 0.61 -11.68 1.44
N ALA A 536 0.85 -10.49 2.01
CA ALA A 536 0.54 -10.21 3.41
C ALA A 536 -0.98 -10.30 3.68
N ALA A 537 -1.81 -9.78 2.78
CA ALA A 537 -3.26 -9.89 2.88
C ALA A 537 -3.72 -11.36 2.83
N MET A 538 -3.15 -12.17 1.93
CA MET A 538 -3.41 -13.61 1.88
C MET A 538 -3.02 -14.31 3.19
N GLY A 539 -1.87 -13.98 3.77
CA GLY A 539 -1.43 -14.51 5.07
C GLY A 539 -2.41 -14.17 6.19
N SER A 540 -2.85 -12.91 6.28
CA SER A 540 -3.76 -12.44 7.33
C SER A 540 -5.12 -13.16 7.36
N ILE A 541 -5.62 -13.60 6.20
CA ILE A 541 -6.89 -14.36 6.10
C ILE A 541 -6.74 -15.72 6.77
N MET A 542 -5.60 -16.37 6.58
CA MET A 542 -5.29 -17.67 7.15
C MET A 542 -5.07 -17.59 8.66
N GLU A 543 -4.62 -16.44 9.16
CA GLU A 543 -4.52 -16.13 10.59
C GLU A 543 -5.86 -15.75 11.24
N GLY A 544 -6.93 -15.56 10.44
CA GLY A 544 -8.30 -15.39 10.94
C GLY A 544 -9.08 -14.18 10.41
N ALA A 545 -8.54 -13.39 9.47
CA ALA A 545 -9.22 -12.23 8.87
C ALA A 545 -10.30 -12.63 7.83
N ARG A 546 -11.33 -13.38 8.28
CA ARG A 546 -12.39 -13.95 7.43
C ARG A 546 -13.33 -12.89 6.84
N ASP A 547 -13.62 -11.83 7.59
CA ASP A 547 -14.56 -10.79 7.16
C ASP A 547 -14.09 -10.09 5.87
N ARG A 548 -12.77 -9.90 5.74
CA ARG A 548 -12.14 -9.33 4.55
C ARG A 548 -12.30 -10.20 3.32
N LEU A 549 -12.06 -11.49 3.49
CA LEU A 549 -12.29 -12.48 2.45
C LEU A 549 -13.78 -12.52 2.04
N PHE A 550 -14.68 -12.53 3.03
CA PHE A 550 -16.12 -12.63 2.79
C PHE A 550 -16.65 -11.42 2.03
N GLN A 551 -16.28 -10.21 2.42
CA GLN A 551 -16.69 -9.00 1.70
C GLN A 551 -16.12 -8.95 0.27
N THR A 552 -14.88 -9.39 0.08
CA THR A 552 -14.23 -9.46 -1.24
C THR A 552 -14.99 -10.41 -2.16
N GLU A 553 -15.20 -11.64 -1.71
CA GLU A 553 -15.86 -12.68 -2.51
C GLU A 553 -17.34 -12.38 -2.74
N TYR A 554 -18.04 -11.79 -1.75
CA TYR A 554 -19.40 -11.30 -1.92
C TYR A 554 -19.47 -10.22 -3.00
N SER A 555 -18.55 -9.25 -2.96
CA SER A 555 -18.53 -8.17 -3.95
C SER A 555 -18.27 -8.71 -5.35
N ALA A 556 -17.28 -9.59 -5.49
CA ALA A 556 -16.94 -10.21 -6.76
C ALA A 556 -18.04 -11.15 -7.30
N LEU A 557 -18.91 -11.69 -6.43
CA LEU A 557 -20.01 -12.57 -6.83
C LEU A 557 -21.25 -11.79 -7.31
N TYR A 558 -21.61 -10.71 -6.61
CA TYR A 558 -22.89 -10.03 -6.82
C TYR A 558 -22.81 -8.72 -7.61
N PHE A 559 -21.63 -8.12 -7.74
CA PHE A 559 -21.45 -6.86 -8.44
C PHE A 559 -20.71 -7.06 -9.76
N GLN A 560 -21.20 -6.40 -10.80
CA GLN A 560 -20.67 -6.50 -12.16
C GLN A 560 -19.34 -5.73 -12.26
N HIS A 561 -18.35 -6.33 -12.90
CA HIS A 561 -17.09 -5.65 -13.25
C HIS A 561 -17.16 -5.11 -14.69
N PHE A 562 -16.28 -4.16 -14.99
CA PHE A 562 -16.08 -3.63 -16.32
C PHE A 562 -15.65 -4.72 -17.30
N ASP A 563 -16.21 -4.71 -18.51
CA ASP A 563 -15.76 -5.59 -19.60
C ASP A 563 -14.49 -5.01 -20.23
N VAL A 564 -13.34 -5.46 -19.73
CA VAL A 564 -12.01 -5.02 -20.19
C VAL A 564 -11.82 -5.24 -21.70
N THR A 565 -12.57 -6.17 -22.31
CA THR A 565 -12.42 -6.46 -23.73
C THR A 565 -12.87 -5.33 -24.64
N LYS A 566 -13.69 -4.42 -24.11
CA LYS A 566 -14.12 -3.21 -24.81
C LYS A 566 -12.99 -2.19 -24.96
N LEU A 567 -11.93 -2.29 -24.16
CA LEU A 567 -10.73 -1.46 -24.32
C LEU A 567 -9.85 -1.91 -25.49
N ALA A 568 -9.99 -3.14 -26.00
CA ALA A 568 -9.24 -3.58 -27.18
C ALA A 568 -9.51 -2.69 -28.41
N ALA A 569 -10.74 -2.18 -28.53
CA ALA A 569 -11.10 -1.22 -29.56
C ALA A 569 -10.29 0.08 -29.47
N LEU A 570 -9.92 0.56 -28.28
CA LEU A 570 -9.05 1.75 -28.12
C LEU A 570 -7.60 1.50 -28.50
N THR A 571 -7.14 0.25 -28.37
CA THR A 571 -5.75 -0.10 -28.66
C THR A 571 -5.48 -0.29 -30.16
N LEU A 572 -6.54 -0.48 -30.97
CA LEU A 572 -6.46 -0.81 -32.40
C LEU A 572 -7.10 0.24 -33.33
N ASP A 573 -7.87 1.20 -32.81
CA ASP A 573 -8.69 2.09 -33.63
C ASP A 573 -8.00 3.42 -33.98
N THR A 574 -7.57 3.55 -35.23
CA THR A 574 -7.11 4.79 -35.87
C THR A 574 -8.26 5.68 -36.39
N GLU A 575 -9.51 5.24 -36.35
CA GLU A 575 -10.66 5.89 -37.04
C GLU A 575 -11.75 6.44 -36.10
N GLY A 576 -11.63 6.30 -34.78
CA GLY A 576 -12.46 7.00 -33.80
C GLY A 576 -13.88 6.46 -33.59
N THR A 577 -14.16 5.22 -34.02
CA THR A 577 -15.44 4.52 -33.84
C THR A 577 -15.56 3.80 -32.48
N ALA A 578 -14.43 3.53 -31.81
CA ALA A 578 -14.35 2.89 -30.50
C ALA A 578 -15.04 3.68 -29.37
N ALA A 579 -15.00 5.01 -29.44
CA ALA A 579 -15.56 5.92 -28.45
C ALA A 579 -17.06 5.68 -28.17
N GLN A 580 -17.85 5.39 -29.22
CA GLN A 580 -19.30 5.23 -29.09
C GLN A 580 -19.71 3.93 -28.39
N GLN A 581 -18.89 2.87 -28.51
CA GLN A 581 -19.14 1.56 -27.88
C GLN A 581 -18.74 1.52 -26.40
N LEU A 582 -17.94 2.49 -25.95
CA LEU A 582 -17.45 2.60 -24.57
C LEU A 582 -18.40 3.38 -23.66
N VAL A 583 -19.21 4.29 -24.19
CA VAL A 583 -20.12 5.14 -23.39
C VAL A 583 -21.02 4.30 -22.48
N ASP A 584 -21.58 3.20 -22.99
CA ASP A 584 -22.44 2.29 -22.22
C ASP A 584 -21.68 1.55 -21.10
N GLN A 585 -20.37 1.34 -21.25
CA GLN A 585 -19.50 0.71 -20.25
C GLN A 585 -18.97 1.70 -19.21
N LEU A 586 -19.05 3.00 -19.50
CA LEU A 586 -18.72 4.07 -18.55
C LEU A 586 -19.87 4.32 -17.56
N ASP A 587 -21.01 3.65 -17.69
CA ASP A 587 -22.08 3.67 -16.70
C ASP A 587 -21.64 3.00 -15.38
N PRO A 588 -21.98 3.54 -14.19
CA PRO A 588 -21.62 2.91 -12.93
C PRO A 588 -22.14 1.47 -12.77
N GLN A 589 -23.24 1.09 -13.45
CA GLN A 589 -23.78 -0.28 -13.43
C GLN A 589 -22.90 -1.29 -14.20
N ALA A 590 -22.07 -0.81 -15.12
CA ALA A 590 -21.15 -1.64 -15.88
C ALA A 590 -19.76 -1.76 -15.22
N GLN A 591 -19.49 -1.03 -14.13
CA GLN A 591 -18.21 -1.02 -13.40
C GLN A 591 -18.41 -0.97 -11.87
N GLU A 592 -19.39 -1.74 -11.38
CA GLU A 592 -19.80 -1.76 -9.98
C GLU A 592 -18.65 -2.20 -9.06
N LEU A 593 -17.89 -3.23 -9.48
CA LEU A 593 -16.79 -3.78 -8.69
C LEU A 593 -15.61 -2.79 -8.55
N GLU A 594 -15.26 -2.08 -9.63
CA GLU A 594 -14.24 -1.05 -9.62
C GLU A 594 -14.67 0.15 -8.79
N TYR A 595 -15.95 0.53 -8.84
CA TYR A 595 -16.48 1.59 -7.98
C TYR A 595 -16.42 1.19 -6.50
N ILE A 596 -16.78 -0.05 -6.14
CA ILE A 596 -16.64 -0.53 -4.76
C ILE A 596 -15.18 -0.43 -4.31
N LEU A 597 -14.25 -0.87 -5.17
CA LEU A 597 -12.81 -0.87 -4.88
C LEU A 597 -12.26 0.56 -4.72
N TYR A 598 -12.44 1.44 -5.71
CA TYR A 598 -11.76 2.73 -5.79
C TYR A 598 -12.61 3.94 -5.37
N GLY A 599 -13.93 3.89 -5.55
CA GLY A 599 -14.85 4.94 -5.09
C GLY A 599 -14.78 6.27 -5.83
N PHE A 600 -14.20 6.33 -7.03
CA PHE A 600 -14.23 7.56 -7.83
C PHE A 600 -15.64 7.80 -8.36
N HIS A 601 -16.20 8.98 -8.07
CA HIS A 601 -17.50 9.41 -8.58
C HIS A 601 -17.41 9.99 -10.00
N ASN A 602 -16.54 9.42 -10.83
CA ASN A 602 -16.45 9.80 -12.23
C ASN A 602 -16.32 8.56 -13.14
N PRO A 603 -16.77 8.64 -14.39
CA PRO A 603 -16.98 7.46 -15.23
C PRO A 603 -15.72 6.68 -15.63
N VAL A 604 -14.54 7.30 -15.53
CA VAL A 604 -13.28 6.76 -16.04
C VAL A 604 -12.27 6.45 -14.93
N GLY A 605 -12.40 7.11 -13.77
CA GLY A 605 -11.42 7.05 -12.69
C GLY A 605 -11.26 5.65 -12.11
N ASN A 606 -12.36 4.91 -11.94
CA ASN A 606 -12.29 3.56 -11.39
C ASN A 606 -11.63 2.57 -12.36
N VAL A 607 -12.00 2.63 -13.65
CA VAL A 607 -11.37 1.79 -14.70
C VAL A 607 -9.89 2.13 -14.86
N ALA A 608 -9.52 3.42 -14.84
CA ALA A 608 -8.11 3.83 -14.94
C ALA A 608 -7.30 3.36 -13.72
N ALA A 609 -7.87 3.42 -12.52
CA ALA A 609 -7.23 2.91 -11.31
C ALA A 609 -7.04 1.39 -11.38
N ALA A 610 -8.09 0.64 -11.76
CA ALA A 610 -8.03 -0.80 -12.00
C ALA A 610 -6.91 -1.15 -12.99
N TYR A 611 -6.92 -0.52 -14.17
CA TYR A 611 -5.94 -0.76 -15.22
C TYR A 611 -4.51 -0.48 -14.73
N GLY A 612 -4.30 0.60 -13.97
CA GLY A 612 -3.01 0.94 -13.38
C GLY A 612 -2.51 -0.08 -12.36
N GLU A 613 -3.37 -0.56 -11.47
CA GLU A 613 -3.00 -1.59 -10.48
C GLU A 613 -2.74 -2.96 -11.12
N ILE A 614 -3.53 -3.36 -12.13
CA ILE A 614 -3.26 -4.56 -12.93
C ILE A 614 -1.88 -4.44 -13.58
N PHE A 615 -1.60 -3.32 -14.26
CA PHE A 615 -0.29 -3.09 -14.87
C PHE A 615 0.85 -3.19 -13.84
N GLY A 616 0.68 -2.59 -12.65
CA GLY A 616 1.66 -2.70 -11.56
C GLY A 616 1.90 -4.14 -11.13
N MET A 617 0.84 -4.92 -10.91
CA MET A 617 0.96 -6.34 -10.56
C MET A 617 1.65 -7.16 -11.67
N ARG A 618 1.28 -6.93 -12.94
CA ARG A 618 1.92 -7.59 -14.09
C ARG A 618 3.39 -7.21 -14.18
N LEU A 619 3.73 -5.94 -13.99
CA LEU A 619 5.10 -5.46 -13.96
C LEU A 619 5.93 -6.16 -12.87
N ALA A 620 5.38 -6.34 -11.66
CA ALA A 620 6.08 -7.06 -10.58
C ALA A 620 6.39 -8.51 -10.97
N ILE A 621 5.38 -9.26 -11.44
CA ILE A 621 5.54 -10.68 -11.81
C ILE A 621 6.51 -10.82 -12.97
N ARG A 622 6.38 -9.98 -14.01
CA ARG A 622 7.26 -10.04 -15.17
C ARG A 622 8.68 -9.54 -14.88
N THR A 623 8.86 -8.63 -13.93
CA THR A 623 10.22 -8.24 -13.48
C THR A 623 10.90 -9.39 -12.74
N MET A 624 10.17 -10.16 -11.91
CA MET A 624 10.69 -11.39 -11.31
C MET A 624 11.14 -12.40 -12.37
N GLU A 625 10.35 -12.60 -13.43
CA GLU A 625 10.78 -13.41 -14.58
C GLU A 625 12.02 -12.82 -15.26
N GLY A 626 12.06 -11.50 -15.43
CA GLY A 626 13.17 -10.78 -16.03
C GLY A 626 14.49 -11.03 -15.31
N PHE A 627 14.50 -11.08 -13.98
CA PHE A 627 15.69 -11.45 -13.21
C PHE A 627 16.21 -12.84 -13.57
N ILE A 628 15.30 -13.81 -13.74
CA ILE A 628 15.66 -15.19 -14.09
C ILE A 628 16.18 -15.26 -15.54
N GLU A 629 15.51 -14.60 -16.47
CA GLU A 629 15.87 -14.60 -17.90
C GLU A 629 17.17 -13.82 -18.18
N LYS A 630 17.50 -12.83 -17.35
CA LYS A 630 18.64 -11.91 -17.56
C LYS A 630 19.79 -12.11 -16.57
N ALA A 631 19.75 -13.17 -15.75
CA ALA A 631 20.76 -13.47 -14.73
C ALA A 631 22.22 -13.59 -15.25
N ALA A 632 22.41 -13.85 -16.55
CA ALA A 632 23.73 -14.02 -17.14
C ALA A 632 24.55 -12.72 -17.31
N LEU A 633 23.99 -11.54 -17.04
CA LEU A 633 24.65 -10.24 -17.29
C LEU A 633 25.76 -9.88 -16.30
N GLY A 634 25.98 -10.66 -15.23
CA GLY A 634 27.15 -10.57 -14.33
C GLY A 634 27.22 -9.34 -13.40
N ASN A 635 26.58 -8.21 -13.75
CA ASN A 635 26.50 -7.01 -12.91
C ASN A 635 25.06 -6.83 -12.36
N PRO A 636 24.85 -6.68 -11.03
CA PRO A 636 23.51 -6.63 -10.44
C PRO A 636 22.61 -5.49 -10.95
N LEU A 637 23.15 -4.28 -11.14
CA LEU A 637 22.39 -3.15 -11.65
C LEU A 637 22.02 -3.33 -13.13
N ALA A 638 22.91 -3.93 -13.92
CA ALA A 638 22.60 -4.28 -15.30
C ALA A 638 21.51 -5.37 -15.40
N ILE A 639 21.54 -6.36 -14.50
CA ILE A 639 20.50 -7.38 -14.39
C ILE A 639 19.15 -6.73 -14.04
N LEU A 640 19.10 -5.83 -13.05
CA LEU A 640 17.86 -5.13 -12.70
C LEU A 640 17.33 -4.28 -13.86
N ALA A 641 18.18 -3.50 -14.53
CA ALA A 641 17.77 -2.70 -15.68
C ALA A 641 17.15 -3.58 -16.78
N ALA A 642 17.78 -4.72 -17.10
CA ALA A 642 17.27 -5.66 -18.09
C ALA A 642 16.00 -6.39 -17.62
N ALA A 643 15.89 -6.71 -16.33
CA ALA A 643 14.72 -7.32 -15.74
C ALA A 643 13.51 -6.38 -15.75
N LEU A 644 13.71 -5.09 -15.45
CA LEU A 644 12.68 -4.06 -15.55
C LEU A 644 12.25 -3.83 -17.00
N LEU A 645 13.17 -3.75 -17.95
CA LEU A 645 12.84 -3.64 -19.37
C LEU A 645 11.97 -4.83 -19.82
N TYR A 646 12.41 -6.06 -19.51
CA TYR A 646 11.63 -7.26 -19.79
C TYR A 646 10.26 -7.21 -19.09
N GLY A 647 10.22 -6.80 -17.83
CA GLY A 647 9.02 -6.65 -17.02
C GLY A 647 8.00 -5.71 -17.67
N ILE A 648 8.45 -4.54 -18.12
CA ILE A 648 7.62 -3.54 -18.79
C ILE A 648 7.09 -4.07 -20.12
N GLU A 649 7.95 -4.65 -20.96
CA GLU A 649 7.55 -5.16 -22.28
C GLU A 649 6.50 -6.27 -22.15
N GLN A 650 6.72 -7.21 -21.24
CA GLN A 650 5.78 -8.31 -21.00
C GLN A 650 4.51 -7.85 -20.28
N ALA A 651 4.58 -6.88 -19.36
CA ALA A 651 3.40 -6.33 -18.71
C ALA A 651 2.49 -5.61 -19.71
N VAL A 652 3.06 -4.86 -20.66
CA VAL A 652 2.29 -4.25 -21.76
C VAL A 652 1.62 -5.34 -22.62
N GLN A 653 2.34 -6.40 -22.96
CA GLN A 653 1.77 -7.53 -23.70
C GLN A 653 0.64 -8.23 -22.93
N ASP A 654 0.80 -8.38 -21.62
CA ASP A 654 -0.25 -8.93 -20.76
C ASP A 654 -1.49 -8.03 -20.75
N MET A 655 -1.33 -6.70 -20.64
CA MET A 655 -2.47 -5.79 -20.68
C MET A 655 -3.22 -5.88 -22.01
N LEU A 656 -2.51 -5.97 -23.14
CA LEU A 656 -3.13 -6.16 -24.45
C LEU A 656 -3.89 -7.49 -24.52
N LEU A 657 -3.27 -8.58 -24.04
CA LEU A 657 -3.90 -9.89 -24.01
C LEU A 657 -5.13 -9.94 -23.10
N LEU A 658 -5.10 -9.21 -21.97
CA LEU A 658 -6.24 -9.07 -21.07
C LEU A 658 -7.39 -8.34 -21.77
N CYS A 659 -7.12 -7.26 -22.49
CA CYS A 659 -8.10 -6.59 -23.34
C CYS A 659 -8.59 -7.49 -24.50
N GLU A 660 -7.81 -8.45 -24.99
CA GLU A 660 -8.29 -9.33 -26.06
C GLU A 660 -9.15 -10.51 -25.55
N LYS A 661 -8.81 -11.07 -24.38
CA LYS A 661 -9.32 -12.38 -23.94
C LYS A 661 -9.94 -12.42 -22.55
N ASP A 662 -9.96 -11.29 -21.85
CA ASP A 662 -10.36 -11.18 -20.43
C ASP A 662 -9.50 -12.02 -19.46
N ALA A 663 -8.43 -12.68 -19.95
CA ALA A 663 -7.56 -13.52 -19.14
C ALA A 663 -6.11 -13.53 -19.65
N VAL A 664 -5.18 -13.64 -18.70
CA VAL A 664 -3.74 -13.69 -18.95
C VAL A 664 -3.07 -14.80 -18.12
N PRO A 665 -2.05 -15.48 -18.64
CA PRO A 665 -1.28 -16.42 -17.83
C PRO A 665 -0.54 -15.67 -16.71
N LEU A 666 -0.54 -16.21 -15.50
CA LEU A 666 0.13 -15.62 -14.34
C LEU A 666 1.62 -15.41 -14.63
N SER A 667 2.31 -16.44 -15.10
CA SER A 667 3.73 -16.40 -15.43
C SER A 667 4.06 -17.42 -16.54
N LYS A 668 5.20 -17.23 -17.22
CA LYS A 668 5.83 -18.25 -18.07
C LYS A 668 6.09 -19.56 -17.31
N TYR A 669 6.38 -19.47 -16.02
CA TYR A 669 6.68 -20.61 -15.14
C TYR A 669 5.45 -21.17 -14.43
N MET A 670 4.35 -20.41 -14.43
CA MET A 670 3.06 -20.81 -13.86
C MET A 670 1.93 -20.40 -14.81
N PRO A 671 1.54 -21.24 -15.79
CA PRO A 671 0.59 -20.88 -16.84
C PRO A 671 -0.87 -20.83 -16.37
N ALA A 672 -1.11 -20.69 -15.06
CA ALA A 672 -2.43 -20.50 -14.50
C ALA A 672 -3.05 -19.20 -15.02
N GLN A 673 -4.28 -19.27 -15.54
CA GLN A 673 -4.96 -18.09 -16.07
C GLN A 673 -5.51 -17.22 -14.92
N LEU A 674 -5.35 -15.91 -15.08
CA LEU A 674 -5.96 -14.88 -14.24
C LEU A 674 -6.87 -14.02 -15.09
N SER A 675 -8.16 -14.03 -14.77
CA SER A 675 -9.13 -13.16 -15.41
C SER A 675 -9.03 -11.72 -14.90
N TYR A 676 -9.63 -10.76 -15.60
CA TYR A 676 -9.73 -9.38 -15.08
C TYR A 676 -10.42 -9.33 -13.71
N ARG A 677 -11.50 -10.11 -13.53
CA ARG A 677 -12.19 -10.28 -12.25
C ARG A 677 -11.28 -10.83 -11.14
N ASP A 678 -10.38 -11.77 -11.46
CA ASP A 678 -9.43 -12.31 -10.49
C ASP A 678 -8.45 -11.24 -9.98
N HIS A 679 -8.02 -10.31 -10.83
CA HIS A 679 -7.17 -9.19 -10.40
C HIS A 679 -7.92 -8.26 -9.44
N LEU A 680 -9.18 -7.91 -9.75
CA LEU A 680 -10.00 -7.09 -8.87
C LEU A 680 -10.23 -7.75 -7.51
N ARG A 681 -10.46 -9.07 -7.47
CA ARG A 681 -10.54 -9.84 -6.21
C ARG A 681 -9.27 -9.68 -5.37
N LEU A 682 -8.10 -9.79 -5.98
CA LEU A 682 -6.82 -9.61 -5.29
C LEU A 682 -6.62 -8.18 -4.77
N PHE A 683 -7.05 -7.17 -5.52
CA PHE A 683 -6.92 -5.78 -5.08
C PHE A 683 -7.93 -5.43 -3.99
N MET A 684 -9.19 -5.88 -4.09
CA MET A 684 -10.12 -5.77 -2.97
C MET A 684 -9.55 -6.42 -1.70
N LEU A 685 -8.91 -7.58 -1.88
CA LEU A 685 -8.18 -8.22 -0.80
C LEU A 685 -6.99 -7.40 -0.34
N LEU A 686 -6.30 -6.60 -1.15
CA LEU A 686 -5.17 -5.75 -0.73
C LEU A 686 -5.63 -4.46 -0.01
N HIS A 687 -6.72 -3.85 -0.46
CA HIS A 687 -7.22 -2.57 0.06
C HIS A 687 -8.02 -2.74 1.37
N GLY A 688 -8.58 -3.93 1.64
CA GLY A 688 -9.21 -4.24 2.93
C GLY A 688 -10.73 -4.16 2.92
N SER A 689 -11.34 -4.44 4.08
CA SER A 689 -12.80 -4.45 4.30
C SER A 689 -13.25 -3.22 5.07
N ASP A 690 -13.28 -2.06 4.40
CA ASP A 690 -13.62 -0.79 5.03
C ASP A 690 -15.13 -0.48 4.95
N GLU A 691 -15.60 0.36 5.87
CA GLU A 691 -16.96 0.91 5.90
C GLU A 691 -17.28 1.71 4.64
N ALA A 692 -16.29 2.38 4.03
CA ALA A 692 -16.47 3.05 2.75
C ALA A 692 -16.92 2.08 1.64
N GLN A 693 -16.36 0.87 1.59
CA GLN A 693 -16.78 -0.15 0.62
C GLN A 693 -18.23 -0.61 0.89
N LEU A 694 -18.60 -0.80 2.15
CA LEU A 694 -19.98 -1.15 2.52
C LEU A 694 -20.96 -0.07 2.06
N SER A 695 -20.62 1.21 2.26
CA SER A 695 -21.44 2.33 1.77
C SER A 695 -21.54 2.37 0.24
N ARG A 696 -20.44 2.12 -0.48
CA ARG A 696 -20.45 2.03 -1.96
C ARG A 696 -21.37 0.89 -2.44
N MET A 697 -21.32 -0.27 -1.78
CA MET A 697 -22.21 -1.41 -2.07
C MET A 697 -23.68 -1.07 -1.81
N LEU A 698 -24.00 -0.46 -0.67
CA LEU A 698 -25.37 -0.04 -0.33
C LEU A 698 -25.91 1.00 -1.32
N ALA A 699 -25.07 1.94 -1.74
CA ALA A 699 -25.41 2.94 -2.76
C ALA A 699 -25.70 2.30 -4.13
N LEU A 700 -24.90 1.33 -4.54
CA LEU A 700 -25.12 0.56 -5.78
C LEU A 700 -26.39 -0.29 -5.72
N ILE A 701 -26.65 -0.97 -4.59
CA ILE A 701 -27.90 -1.73 -4.38
C ILE A 701 -29.10 -0.80 -4.55
N ARG A 702 -29.06 0.38 -3.92
CA ARG A 702 -30.12 1.40 -4.04
C ARG A 702 -30.28 1.88 -5.47
N LEU A 703 -29.18 2.13 -6.18
CA LEU A 703 -29.20 2.57 -7.57
C LEU A 703 -29.83 1.51 -8.52
N LYS A 704 -29.50 0.23 -8.33
CA LYS A 704 -29.92 -0.87 -9.22
C LYS A 704 -31.34 -1.37 -8.95
N THR A 705 -31.79 -1.32 -7.70
CA THR A 705 -33.10 -1.86 -7.27
C THR A 705 -34.13 -0.76 -7.00
N GLY A 706 -33.69 0.49 -6.79
CA GLY A 706 -34.55 1.56 -6.28
C GLY A 706 -34.95 1.41 -4.81
N ILE A 707 -34.49 0.37 -4.12
CA ILE A 707 -34.80 0.09 -2.72
C ILE A 707 -33.79 0.78 -1.83
N ASN A 708 -34.25 1.60 -0.88
CA ASN A 708 -33.37 2.20 0.14
C ASN A 708 -33.09 1.19 1.28
N PRO A 709 -31.86 0.65 1.44
CA PRO A 709 -31.57 -0.33 2.49
C PRO A 709 -31.73 0.24 3.90
N ALA A 710 -31.56 1.55 4.09
CA ALA A 710 -31.72 2.23 5.37
C ALA A 710 -33.17 2.15 5.91
N GLU A 711 -34.17 1.98 5.02
CA GLU A 711 -35.58 1.88 5.38
C GLU A 711 -36.06 0.42 5.56
N LYS A 712 -35.22 -0.56 5.19
CA LYS A 712 -35.58 -1.97 5.17
C LYS A 712 -35.07 -2.67 6.43
N ASN A 713 -36.00 -3.16 7.25
CA ASN A 713 -35.67 -3.77 8.53
C ASN A 713 -35.44 -5.28 8.42
N THR A 714 -34.49 -5.79 9.20
CA THR A 714 -34.09 -7.22 9.22
C THR A 714 -34.56 -7.95 10.47
N TYR A 715 -35.13 -7.22 11.43
CA TYR A 715 -35.60 -7.75 12.70
C TYR A 715 -37.03 -7.31 13.00
N VAL A 716 -37.79 -8.21 13.61
CA VAL A 716 -39.12 -7.91 14.15
C VAL A 716 -39.29 -8.49 15.54
N ALA A 717 -39.85 -7.68 16.44
CA ALA A 717 -40.41 -8.11 17.70
C ALA A 717 -41.94 -8.06 17.63
N ALA A 718 -42.59 -9.20 17.84
CA ALA A 718 -44.04 -9.31 17.91
C ALA A 718 -44.49 -9.32 19.36
N ASP A 719 -45.33 -8.35 19.73
CA ASP A 719 -45.95 -8.23 21.05
C ASP A 719 -47.44 -8.58 20.93
N ILE A 720 -47.84 -9.68 21.54
CA ILE A 720 -49.20 -10.23 21.41
C ILE A 720 -49.82 -10.37 22.79
N LYS A 721 -51.04 -9.85 22.96
CA LYS A 721 -51.82 -10.04 24.18
C LYS A 721 -52.97 -11.02 23.92
N LEU A 722 -52.93 -12.15 24.62
CA LEU A 722 -53.93 -13.21 24.54
C LEU A 722 -54.81 -13.21 25.78
N GLY A 723 -56.10 -13.46 25.58
CA GLY A 723 -57.09 -13.64 26.65
C GLY A 723 -57.67 -15.06 26.64
N MET A 724 -57.83 -15.67 27.81
CA MET A 724 -58.53 -16.95 27.98
C MET A 724 -59.52 -16.87 29.14
N LYS A 725 -60.75 -17.33 28.89
CA LYS A 725 -61.78 -17.39 29.94
C LYS A 725 -61.50 -18.53 30.92
N LEU A 726 -61.42 -18.19 32.20
CA LEU A 726 -61.27 -19.13 33.30
C LEU A 726 -62.62 -19.82 33.57
N TRP A 727 -62.59 -21.11 33.91
CA TRP A 727 -63.83 -21.88 34.08
C TRP A 727 -64.35 -21.88 35.50
N PHE A 728 -63.46 -21.89 36.51
CA PHE A 728 -63.89 -22.16 37.88
C PHE A 728 -63.64 -20.98 38.82
N LEU A 729 -62.37 -20.65 39.12
CA LEU A 729 -62.04 -19.81 40.28
C LEU A 729 -61.07 -18.65 39.94
N PRO A 730 -61.54 -17.57 39.28
CA PRO A 730 -60.71 -16.40 38.95
C PRO A 730 -60.07 -15.73 40.16
N GLY A 731 -60.78 -15.68 41.29
CA GLY A 731 -60.29 -15.05 42.53
C GLY A 731 -59.12 -15.80 43.17
N VAL A 732 -59.13 -17.14 43.11
CA VAL A 732 -58.04 -17.97 43.65
C VAL A 732 -56.78 -17.83 42.78
N ILE A 733 -56.95 -17.78 41.46
CA ILE A 733 -55.85 -17.59 40.50
C ILE A 733 -55.23 -16.20 40.65
N LYS A 734 -56.05 -15.16 40.91
CA LYS A 734 -55.56 -13.80 41.19
C LYS A 734 -54.69 -13.75 42.45
N LEU A 735 -55.08 -14.46 43.51
CA LEU A 735 -54.30 -14.59 44.74
C LEU A 735 -53.00 -15.37 44.54
N LEU A 736 -53.04 -16.47 43.77
CA LEU A 736 -51.86 -17.27 43.42
C LEU A 736 -50.85 -16.51 42.56
N ASN A 737 -51.31 -15.64 41.64
CA ASN A 737 -50.41 -14.77 40.86
C ASN A 737 -49.68 -13.74 41.74
N TYR A 738 -50.35 -13.23 42.78
CA TYR A 738 -49.77 -12.24 43.70
C TYR A 738 -48.66 -12.82 44.58
N SER A 739 -48.73 -14.12 44.92
CA SER A 739 -47.75 -14.80 45.77
C SER A 739 -46.69 -15.60 45.00
N GLY A 740 -46.94 -15.95 43.73
CA GLY A 740 -46.14 -16.91 42.96
C GLY A 740 -45.38 -16.35 41.75
N GLY A 741 -45.35 -15.03 41.52
CA GLY A 741 -44.54 -14.41 40.46
C GLY A 741 -44.95 -14.77 39.02
N SER A 742 -46.22 -15.13 38.79
CA SER A 742 -46.72 -15.48 37.45
C SER A 742 -47.05 -14.23 36.63
N SER A 743 -46.62 -14.22 35.36
CA SER A 743 -46.50 -13.05 34.48
C SER A 743 -47.79 -12.62 33.73
N GLY A 744 -48.98 -12.85 34.31
CA GLY A 744 -50.27 -12.54 33.67
C GLY A 744 -51.30 -11.95 34.62
N ASP A 745 -52.24 -11.19 34.06
CA ASP A 745 -53.24 -10.43 34.82
C ASP A 745 -54.64 -11.05 34.69
N VAL A 746 -55.42 -11.05 35.78
CA VAL A 746 -56.80 -11.57 35.80
C VAL A 746 -57.77 -10.39 35.92
N GLN A 747 -58.51 -10.14 34.85
CA GLN A 747 -59.54 -9.11 34.81
C GLN A 747 -60.92 -9.78 34.67
N GLY A 748 -61.73 -9.70 35.73
CA GLY A 748 -63.03 -10.37 35.78
C GLY A 748 -62.92 -11.90 35.72
N LYS A 749 -63.35 -12.49 34.60
CA LYS A 749 -63.30 -13.95 34.33
C LYS A 749 -62.25 -14.34 33.28
N VAL A 750 -61.40 -13.40 32.85
CA VAL A 750 -60.43 -13.61 31.77
C VAL A 750 -59.02 -13.48 32.34
N TYR A 751 -58.16 -14.43 32.01
CA TYR A 751 -56.72 -14.35 32.22
C TYR A 751 -56.06 -13.80 30.96
N TYR A 752 -55.27 -12.75 31.13
CA TYR A 752 -54.52 -12.07 30.09
C TYR A 752 -53.03 -12.33 30.21
N ARG A 753 -52.40 -12.64 29.08
CA ARG A 753 -50.96 -12.83 28.98
C ARG A 753 -50.40 -12.07 27.78
N ALA A 754 -49.38 -11.26 28.03
CA ALA A 754 -48.55 -10.67 26.99
C ALA A 754 -47.41 -11.63 26.65
N VAL A 755 -47.25 -11.94 25.37
CA VAL A 755 -46.20 -12.82 24.83
C VAL A 755 -45.40 -12.00 23.83
N LYS A 756 -44.07 -12.05 23.97
CA LYS A 756 -43.14 -11.44 23.03
C LYS A 756 -42.43 -12.53 22.25
N ALA A 757 -42.32 -12.37 20.94
CA ALA A 757 -41.53 -13.24 20.09
C ALA A 757 -40.68 -12.42 19.13
N ASP A 758 -39.41 -12.73 19.08
CA ASP A 758 -38.43 -12.05 18.25
C ASP A 758 -38.04 -12.92 17.06
N PHE A 759 -37.77 -12.29 15.92
CA PHE A 759 -37.19 -12.94 14.74
C PHE A 759 -36.21 -11.98 14.05
N SER A 760 -35.06 -12.52 13.66
CA SER A 760 -34.05 -11.87 12.81
C SER A 760 -33.82 -12.78 11.61
N TYR A 761 -33.60 -12.18 10.45
CA TYR A 761 -32.84 -12.87 9.41
C TYR A 761 -31.39 -13.08 9.85
#